data_AF-A0A973HKM1-F1
#
_entry.id   AF-A0A973HKM1-F1
#
_cell.length_a   1.000
_cell.length_b   1.000
_cell.length_c   1.000
_cell.angle_alpha   90.00
_cell.angle_beta   90.00
_cell.angle_gamma   90.00
#
_symmetry.space_group_name_H-M   'P 1'
#
loop_
_entity.id
_entity.type
_entity.pdbx_description
1 polymer ?
#
loop_
_entity_poly.entity_id
_entity_poly.type
_entity_poly.pdbx_seq_one_letter_code
_entity_poly.pdbx_strand_id
1 'polypeptide(L)'
;MRLWTVIILVSVLAGGAFAQDAGDAGGKKLDELIVRITQAKALAEADVSKALKMALSEDRPHVVLPICKTYLAQNPKPSAAILQLIAENTRLAGDYRLAATRQKRLVLALPKGSKKASSAAAVLYRMIKDMDAGRDAYGFMGRNGTSLRASTAAKKFDEWYLSMAWKNKDLPAVAKWLAACFADKAPLELERMLFWDDLDRLIGATRLDNPAVYKGLADMRTLAGLIRGNPERAARLKFQTETLAFNAAARGKDAAALEKSFAPVAAAAKAWFAAAPKGATLRAICEMWANNFERQSWKQHWKRGKKGKQSFFKQHFAKLSDAERVVVARRCASCATPATWLELVKASSPSPDRNRWVVAVPFATKLKNPAAYNALAPKLAGVGGRSAAIVRSLAAGNDYYACLKHLNEKESWSELDLRSLGQAQRGMSAIYRGLPVKDVKRGQWEQRAEARCFVDVQLPSGLLVVMSPNELHKKLLDVWAHGGPARFLRCLAAFRSVPWSKAERATALSRSQDSFRSWSDSVRREESAAKKSPAKKAEWDKKVAMMTKLDAAFRVALDAKSYNASKAPTPLAGHLAQLINADNRKDQAAALVAGRKAYALVRDFGEKKLPFGSMFFRELLKGRGNVDMLDLQCEALTDQLTRRAKKQSANHDAVLRSIIAAQGGLPGHIWRRMKNKAALSKVESAVAKATLAMLEAGQFDASIFDLYRKMVSDNKSSRRIFAKLVKDKVLVKHPEYLVVDPDYQRFRAEDRCINAATKYQWLLAREFQWMNDTYPRSSYFDDMFAKEVARTGLADPLFWKNSRDKAHKGANAAAVALKGFAKLPFGYDGGKPVYGHGSFDAIVGHVLRHAEAGPRSEMMAAAQAAFGKTRFDNLALPTVSGNRAQWFDRAKGLLDVAAKQPRMVPLAAVPAFLKNGKKLADLTKKELSVLLRLWSAESRPLIGRTQGWIFQAILKGLAAHGSDADWLAATPSLWTAAKHMSRHANGPVNEALVKQAEAFAETKKLQLAGTFSSAALTLGVPLRVERRARIEAVRAKALSAIGGVIPVDRLDERYPLYVAQMDYLAGKKDHAWFGYSKVAHLLPGEVTKMDPLFLVWVAAESAKKKEYSVAENLVEVILKAVKAKSVQLPDAESRARLDLILADVDLAREAYKSASERFQRVAQAE
;
A
#
# COMPACT_ATOMS: atom_id res chain seq x y z
N MET A 1 22.78 -52.31 52.54
CA MET A 1 22.67 -51.07 51.71
C MET A 1 23.98 -50.41 51.32
N ARG A 2 25.13 -50.64 52.00
CA ARG A 2 26.41 -50.00 51.61
C ARG A 2 27.22 -50.72 50.51
N LEU A 3 26.92 -51.98 50.20
CA LEU A 3 27.62 -52.74 49.14
C LEU A 3 27.06 -52.47 47.73
N TRP A 4 25.77 -52.14 47.61
CA TRP A 4 25.11 -51.84 46.33
C TRP A 4 25.48 -50.47 45.75
N THR A 5 25.81 -49.49 46.60
CA THR A 5 26.26 -48.16 46.16
C THR A 5 27.68 -48.17 45.60
N VAL A 6 28.54 -49.09 46.07
CA VAL A 6 29.92 -49.23 45.59
C VAL A 6 29.97 -49.97 44.25
N ILE A 7 29.12 -50.99 44.03
CA ILE A 7 29.06 -51.71 42.75
C ILE A 7 28.51 -50.80 41.62
N ILE A 8 27.53 -49.94 41.91
CA ILE A 8 27.02 -48.98 40.92
C ILE A 8 28.04 -47.87 40.62
N LEU A 9 28.82 -47.42 41.61
CA LEU A 9 29.89 -46.43 41.39
C LEU A 9 31.03 -47.00 40.52
N VAL A 10 31.40 -48.27 40.75
CA VAL A 10 32.47 -48.94 39.98
C VAL A 10 32.01 -49.27 38.56
N SER A 11 30.74 -49.62 38.32
CA SER A 11 30.22 -49.84 36.96
C SER A 11 30.03 -48.54 36.16
N VAL A 12 29.73 -47.41 36.81
CA VAL A 12 29.63 -46.09 36.14
C VAL A 12 31.01 -45.49 35.84
N LEU A 13 32.02 -45.76 36.68
CA LEU A 13 33.40 -45.33 36.43
C LEU A 13 34.13 -46.23 35.41
N ALA A 14 33.89 -47.54 35.41
CA ALA A 14 34.46 -48.46 34.42
C ALA A 14 33.82 -48.27 33.02
N GLY A 15 32.51 -47.98 32.94
CA GLY A 15 31.85 -47.67 31.66
C GLY A 15 32.30 -46.34 31.03
N GLY A 16 32.81 -45.40 31.82
CA GLY A 16 33.39 -44.14 31.35
C GLY A 16 34.81 -44.30 30.77
N ALA A 17 35.64 -45.15 31.39
CA ALA A 17 37.02 -45.39 30.95
C ALA A 17 37.08 -46.16 29.60
N PHE A 18 36.25 -47.19 29.41
CA PHE A 18 36.23 -47.96 28.15
C PHE A 18 35.64 -47.17 26.96
N ALA A 19 34.75 -46.20 27.20
CA ALA A 19 34.23 -45.33 26.15
C ALA A 19 35.25 -44.24 25.72
N GLN A 20 36.13 -43.83 26.64
CA GLN A 20 37.17 -42.84 26.38
C GLN A 20 38.34 -43.46 25.57
N ASP A 21 38.73 -44.70 25.87
CA ASP A 21 39.76 -45.45 25.11
C ASP A 21 39.32 -45.81 23.67
N ALA A 22 38.03 -46.10 23.45
CA ALA A 22 37.51 -46.39 22.10
C ALA A 22 37.46 -45.13 21.21
N GLY A 23 37.13 -43.96 21.78
CA GLY A 23 37.19 -42.67 21.09
C GLY A 23 38.62 -42.23 20.74
N ASP A 24 39.58 -42.57 21.61
CA ASP A 24 41.00 -42.28 21.36
C ASP A 24 41.58 -43.12 20.21
N ALA A 25 41.13 -44.37 20.04
CA ALA A 25 41.53 -45.23 18.93
C ALA A 25 40.95 -44.77 17.57
N GLY A 26 39.70 -44.30 17.54
CA GLY A 26 39.08 -43.71 16.34
C GLY A 26 39.76 -42.40 15.93
N GLY A 27 40.04 -41.54 16.91
CA GLY A 27 40.77 -40.30 16.72
C GLY A 27 42.18 -40.50 16.16
N LYS A 28 42.96 -41.43 16.72
CA LYS A 28 44.31 -41.76 16.21
C LYS A 28 44.29 -42.25 14.76
N LYS A 29 43.33 -43.11 14.40
CA LYS A 29 43.17 -43.60 13.02
C LYS A 29 42.81 -42.47 12.04
N LEU A 30 42.02 -41.49 12.48
CA LEU A 30 41.73 -40.30 11.68
C LEU A 30 43.01 -39.47 11.48
N ASP A 31 43.78 -39.25 12.54
CA ASP A 31 45.02 -38.47 12.50
C ASP A 31 46.08 -39.13 11.60
N GLU A 32 46.28 -40.45 11.71
CA GLU A 32 47.14 -41.23 10.81
C GLU A 32 46.69 -41.14 9.34
N LEU A 33 45.39 -41.23 9.09
CA LEU A 33 44.83 -41.08 7.75
C LEU A 33 45.05 -39.66 7.21
N ILE A 34 44.89 -38.64 8.04
CA ILE A 34 45.15 -37.24 7.68
C ILE A 34 46.61 -37.04 7.31
N VAL A 35 47.56 -37.51 8.14
CA VAL A 35 49.01 -37.41 7.89
C VAL A 35 49.37 -38.04 6.56
N ARG A 36 48.91 -39.28 6.33
CA ARG A 36 49.13 -40.00 5.07
C ARG A 36 48.56 -39.25 3.87
N ILE A 37 47.35 -38.70 3.99
CA ILE A 37 46.71 -37.91 2.92
C ILE A 37 47.51 -36.63 2.65
N THR A 38 47.97 -35.92 3.69
CA THR A 38 48.74 -34.67 3.52
C THR A 38 50.12 -34.89 2.91
N GLN A 39 50.72 -36.06 3.09
CA GLN A 39 52.01 -36.43 2.49
C GLN A 39 51.88 -36.95 1.05
N ALA A 40 50.67 -37.27 0.59
CA ALA A 40 50.45 -37.81 -0.75
C ALA A 40 50.61 -36.73 -1.84
N LYS A 41 51.35 -37.06 -2.91
CA LYS A 41 51.55 -36.18 -4.07
C LYS A 41 50.25 -35.90 -4.85
N ALA A 42 49.31 -36.85 -4.84
CA ALA A 42 47.98 -36.71 -5.43
C ALA A 42 46.92 -37.28 -4.49
N LEU A 43 45.84 -36.53 -4.27
CA LEU A 43 44.79 -36.88 -3.32
C LEU A 43 43.71 -37.75 -3.97
N ALA A 44 43.67 -39.04 -3.62
CA ALA A 44 42.62 -39.97 -4.06
C ALA A 44 41.27 -39.65 -3.39
N GLU A 45 40.19 -39.58 -4.17
CA GLU A 45 38.86 -39.22 -3.66
C GLU A 45 38.33 -40.22 -2.61
N ALA A 46 38.70 -41.50 -2.72
CA ALA A 46 38.31 -42.54 -1.76
C ALA A 46 38.88 -42.29 -0.35
N ASP A 47 40.17 -41.91 -0.27
CA ASP A 47 40.84 -41.63 1.01
C ASP A 47 40.29 -40.35 1.65
N VAL A 48 40.08 -39.30 0.85
CA VAL A 48 39.45 -38.06 1.32
C VAL A 48 38.02 -38.33 1.78
N SER A 49 37.24 -39.13 1.04
CA SER A 49 35.89 -39.53 1.46
C SER A 49 35.89 -40.29 2.79
N LYS A 50 36.86 -41.20 2.98
CA LYS A 50 37.01 -41.96 4.22
C LYS A 50 37.35 -41.04 5.40
N ALA A 51 38.32 -40.13 5.22
CA ALA A 51 38.70 -39.14 6.23
C ALA A 51 37.52 -38.24 6.62
N LEU A 52 36.74 -37.76 5.64
CA LEU A 52 35.57 -36.92 5.90
C LEU A 52 34.45 -37.65 6.63
N LYS A 53 34.23 -38.94 6.35
CA LYS A 53 33.24 -39.75 7.08
C LYS A 53 33.69 -40.00 8.52
N MET A 54 34.97 -40.31 8.72
CA MET A 54 35.55 -40.50 10.05
C MET A 54 35.50 -39.19 10.86
N ALA A 55 35.81 -38.05 10.26
CA ALA A 55 35.70 -36.76 10.93
C ALA A 55 34.26 -36.44 11.40
N LEU A 56 33.25 -36.88 10.65
CA LEU A 56 31.85 -36.75 11.05
C LEU A 56 31.45 -37.73 12.16
N SER A 57 31.97 -38.97 12.16
CA SER A 57 31.65 -39.94 13.22
C SER A 57 32.35 -39.65 14.53
N GLU A 58 33.53 -39.03 14.48
CA GLU A 58 34.35 -38.66 15.64
C GLU A 58 34.08 -37.23 16.13
N ASP A 59 33.10 -36.50 15.59
CA ASP A 59 32.81 -35.09 15.93
C ASP A 59 34.03 -34.13 15.77
N ARG A 60 34.94 -34.42 14.83
CA ARG A 60 36.16 -33.64 14.54
C ARG A 60 36.15 -32.99 13.15
N PRO A 61 35.13 -32.20 12.75
CA PRO A 61 35.05 -31.67 11.39
C PRO A 61 36.15 -30.63 11.04
N HIS A 62 36.82 -29.99 12.01
CA HIS A 62 37.89 -29.03 11.70
C HIS A 62 39.16 -29.69 11.16
N VAL A 63 39.51 -30.91 11.60
CA VAL A 63 40.82 -31.51 11.28
C VAL A 63 40.95 -31.84 9.79
N VAL A 64 39.83 -32.03 9.10
CA VAL A 64 39.78 -32.33 7.67
C VAL A 64 39.64 -31.09 6.78
N LEU A 65 39.50 -29.89 7.33
CA LEU A 65 39.37 -28.67 6.53
C LEU A 65 40.58 -28.38 5.63
N PRO A 66 41.85 -28.52 6.09
CA PRO A 66 43.00 -28.33 5.22
C PRO A 66 42.98 -29.31 4.04
N ILE A 67 42.69 -30.59 4.30
CA ILE A 67 42.56 -31.62 3.26
C ILE A 67 41.47 -31.25 2.26
N CYS A 68 40.30 -30.78 2.72
CA CYS A 68 39.23 -30.35 1.83
C CYS A 68 39.71 -29.27 0.84
N LYS A 69 40.44 -28.27 1.34
CA LYS A 69 40.97 -27.17 0.53
C LYS A 69 41.98 -27.68 -0.48
N THR A 70 42.95 -28.49 -0.06
CA THR A 70 43.97 -29.08 -0.94
C THR A 70 43.36 -29.99 -2.00
N TYR A 71 42.43 -30.87 -1.60
CA TYR A 71 41.74 -31.78 -2.51
C TYR A 71 40.98 -31.01 -3.60
N LEU A 72 40.25 -29.96 -3.23
CA LEU A 72 39.50 -29.14 -4.18
C LEU A 72 40.39 -28.32 -5.12
N ALA A 73 41.59 -27.93 -4.67
CA ALA A 73 42.58 -27.28 -5.52
C ALA A 73 43.14 -28.25 -6.58
N GLN A 74 43.38 -29.51 -6.20
CA GLN A 74 43.88 -30.55 -7.11
C GLN A 74 42.78 -31.15 -8.01
N ASN A 75 41.52 -31.15 -7.56
CA ASN A 75 40.41 -31.81 -8.24
C ASN A 75 39.29 -30.80 -8.58
N PRO A 76 39.35 -30.14 -9.76
CA PRO A 76 38.41 -29.10 -10.12
C PRO A 76 37.00 -29.61 -10.44
N LYS A 77 36.81 -30.92 -10.66
CA LYS A 77 35.51 -31.57 -10.93
C LYS A 77 35.24 -32.73 -9.95
N PRO A 78 35.10 -32.45 -8.65
CA PRO A 78 34.86 -33.47 -7.65
C PRO A 78 33.47 -34.12 -7.83
N SER A 79 33.30 -35.36 -7.38
CA SER A 79 31.99 -36.02 -7.42
C SER A 79 30.94 -35.33 -6.54
N ALA A 80 29.66 -35.63 -6.79
CA ALA A 80 28.58 -35.15 -5.92
C ALA A 80 28.68 -35.69 -4.48
N ALA A 81 29.17 -36.92 -4.31
CA ALA A 81 29.30 -37.54 -3.00
C ALA A 81 30.35 -36.83 -2.13
N ILE A 82 31.53 -36.54 -2.70
CA ILE A 82 32.58 -35.82 -1.97
C ILE A 82 32.18 -34.36 -1.72
N LEU A 83 31.51 -33.70 -2.66
CA LEU A 83 31.00 -32.33 -2.46
C LEU A 83 30.03 -32.25 -1.29
N GLN A 84 29.17 -33.25 -1.11
CA GLN A 84 28.25 -33.33 0.02
C GLN A 84 29.01 -33.51 1.35
N LEU A 85 30.00 -34.40 1.40
CA LEU A 85 30.81 -34.62 2.60
C LEU A 85 31.63 -33.38 2.99
N ILE A 86 32.22 -32.69 2.00
CA ILE A 86 32.96 -31.45 2.24
C ILE A 86 32.01 -30.35 2.73
N ALA A 87 30.84 -30.19 2.09
CA ALA A 87 29.86 -29.19 2.51
C ALA A 87 29.39 -29.43 3.95
N GLU A 88 29.16 -30.69 4.33
CA GLU A 88 28.72 -31.03 5.68
C GLU A 88 29.82 -30.82 6.74
N ASN A 89 31.05 -31.28 6.48
CA ASN A 89 32.18 -31.05 7.39
C ASN A 89 32.47 -29.55 7.56
N THR A 90 32.50 -28.78 6.46
CA THR A 90 32.73 -27.32 6.53
C THR A 90 31.63 -26.58 7.27
N ARG A 91 30.36 -27.01 7.09
CA ARG A 91 29.21 -26.49 7.84
C ARG A 91 29.36 -26.75 9.33
N LEU A 92 29.67 -28.00 9.71
CA LEU A 92 29.86 -28.39 11.11
C LEU A 92 31.11 -27.77 11.73
N ALA A 93 32.14 -27.46 10.94
CA ALA A 93 33.31 -26.70 11.40
C ALA A 93 33.08 -25.18 11.47
N GLY A 94 31.86 -24.69 11.20
CA GLY A 94 31.53 -23.27 11.29
C GLY A 94 32.01 -22.40 10.11
N ASP A 95 32.53 -22.99 9.03
CA ASP A 95 32.86 -22.30 7.78
C ASP A 95 31.68 -22.32 6.80
N TYR A 96 30.65 -21.53 7.11
CA TYR A 96 29.41 -21.47 6.32
C TYR A 96 29.60 -20.94 4.90
N ARG A 97 30.62 -20.11 4.66
CA ARG A 97 30.91 -19.57 3.33
C ARG A 97 31.38 -20.68 2.41
N LEU A 98 32.39 -21.43 2.87
CA LEU A 98 32.89 -22.57 2.12
C LEU A 98 31.79 -23.64 1.95
N ALA A 99 31.06 -23.94 3.02
CA ALA A 99 29.93 -24.88 2.97
C ALA A 99 28.88 -24.49 1.93
N ALA A 100 28.44 -23.22 1.91
CA ALA A 100 27.48 -22.73 0.92
C ALA A 100 28.03 -22.82 -0.51
N THR A 101 29.30 -22.46 -0.74
CA THR A 101 29.93 -22.58 -2.05
C THR A 101 29.97 -24.03 -2.53
N ARG A 102 30.31 -24.99 -1.67
CA ARG A 102 30.34 -26.42 -2.05
C ARG A 102 28.93 -26.99 -2.22
N GLN A 103 28.00 -26.60 -1.37
CA GLN A 103 26.60 -26.98 -1.51
C GLN A 103 25.98 -26.44 -2.80
N LYS A 104 26.32 -25.22 -3.21
CA LYS A 104 25.90 -24.64 -4.50
C LYS A 104 26.42 -25.48 -5.68
N ARG A 105 27.68 -25.92 -5.63
CA ARG A 105 28.25 -26.82 -6.66
C ARG A 105 27.55 -28.18 -6.67
N LEU A 106 27.29 -28.76 -5.50
CA LEU A 106 26.55 -30.01 -5.37
C LEU A 106 25.17 -29.91 -6.05
N VAL A 107 24.41 -28.86 -5.72
CA VAL A 107 23.07 -28.64 -6.30
C VAL A 107 23.11 -28.54 -7.82
N LEU A 108 24.14 -27.89 -8.39
CA LEU A 108 24.32 -27.76 -9.83
C LEU A 108 24.81 -29.04 -10.51
N ALA A 109 25.51 -29.91 -9.78
CA ALA A 109 25.98 -31.20 -10.28
C ALA A 109 24.89 -32.28 -10.25
N LEU A 110 23.89 -32.15 -9.38
CA LEU A 110 22.79 -33.10 -9.27
C LEU A 110 21.75 -32.89 -10.40
N PRO A 111 21.05 -33.95 -10.85
CA PRO A 111 20.01 -33.82 -11.87
C PRO A 111 18.90 -32.85 -11.44
N LYS A 112 18.58 -31.87 -12.29
CA LYS A 112 17.49 -30.92 -12.07
C LYS A 112 16.16 -31.67 -11.92
N GLY A 113 15.29 -31.19 -11.03
CA GLY A 113 14.03 -31.86 -10.70
C GLY A 113 14.15 -33.06 -9.75
N SER A 114 15.35 -33.55 -9.44
CA SER A 114 15.50 -34.65 -8.47
C SER A 114 15.22 -34.23 -7.03
N LYS A 115 14.65 -35.13 -6.22
CA LYS A 115 14.47 -34.91 -4.77
C LYS A 115 15.80 -34.65 -4.05
N LYS A 116 16.90 -35.27 -4.50
CA LYS A 116 18.26 -35.05 -3.97
C LYS A 116 18.73 -33.62 -4.23
N ALA A 117 18.64 -33.13 -5.48
CA ALA A 117 19.01 -31.75 -5.81
C ALA A 117 18.16 -30.74 -5.04
N SER A 118 16.86 -31.00 -4.93
CA SER A 118 15.95 -30.15 -4.17
C SER A 118 16.27 -30.11 -2.66
N SER A 119 16.55 -31.27 -2.05
CA SER A 119 16.92 -31.33 -0.63
C SER A 119 18.26 -30.63 -0.37
N ALA A 120 19.24 -30.81 -1.27
CA ALA A 120 20.50 -30.10 -1.22
C ALA A 120 20.33 -28.58 -1.36
N ALA A 121 19.39 -28.14 -2.20
CA ALA A 121 19.06 -26.73 -2.36
C ALA A 121 18.43 -26.13 -1.10
N ALA A 122 17.58 -26.88 -0.38
CA ALA A 122 17.02 -26.43 0.89
C ALA A 122 18.10 -26.13 1.94
N VAL A 123 19.13 -26.99 2.02
CA VAL A 123 20.30 -26.77 2.89
C VAL A 123 21.07 -25.51 2.47
N LEU A 124 21.29 -25.32 1.17
CA LEU A 124 21.93 -24.12 0.63
C LEU A 124 21.15 -22.85 0.98
N TYR A 125 19.85 -22.84 0.73
CA TYR A 125 18.98 -21.68 0.98
C TYR A 125 18.99 -21.28 2.46
N ARG A 126 19.03 -22.27 3.36
CA ARG A 126 19.19 -22.03 4.79
C ARG A 126 20.52 -21.37 5.11
N MET A 127 21.64 -21.95 4.67
CA MET A 127 22.97 -21.41 4.98
C MET A 127 23.15 -19.97 4.48
N ILE A 128 22.75 -19.70 3.23
CA ILE A 128 22.88 -18.36 2.64
C ILE A 128 21.99 -17.35 3.39
N LYS A 129 20.77 -17.76 3.79
CA LYS A 129 19.88 -16.92 4.59
C LYS A 129 20.49 -16.61 5.97
N ASP A 130 21.05 -17.61 6.64
CA ASP A 130 21.66 -17.45 7.97
C ASP A 130 22.88 -16.49 7.92
N MET A 131 23.65 -16.53 6.82
CA MET A 131 24.75 -15.60 6.55
C MET A 131 24.31 -14.17 6.17
N ASP A 132 23.01 -13.90 6.00
CA ASP A 132 22.46 -12.64 5.46
C ASP A 132 22.96 -12.32 4.02
N ALA A 133 23.34 -13.35 3.27
CA ALA A 133 23.66 -13.26 1.84
C ALA A 133 22.38 -13.36 0.99
N GLY A 134 21.32 -12.66 1.41
CA GLY A 134 19.97 -12.79 0.83
C GLY A 134 19.89 -12.46 -0.66
N ARG A 135 20.77 -11.60 -1.18
CA ARG A 135 20.85 -11.27 -2.61
C ARG A 135 21.33 -12.48 -3.44
N ASP A 136 22.35 -13.18 -2.97
CA ASP A 136 22.89 -14.36 -3.64
C ASP A 136 21.87 -15.50 -3.67
N ALA A 137 21.19 -15.73 -2.54
CA ALA A 137 20.11 -16.71 -2.46
C ALA A 137 18.99 -16.35 -3.44
N TYR A 138 18.58 -15.08 -3.48
CA TYR A 138 17.54 -14.60 -4.39
C TYR A 138 17.95 -14.83 -5.86
N GLY A 139 19.15 -14.42 -6.26
CA GLY A 139 19.65 -14.60 -7.63
C GLY A 139 19.79 -16.08 -8.02
N PHE A 140 20.27 -16.93 -7.10
CA PHE A 140 20.38 -18.36 -7.36
C PHE A 140 19.01 -19.03 -7.48
N MET A 141 18.07 -18.70 -6.59
CA MET A 141 16.69 -19.20 -6.65
C MET A 141 15.98 -18.71 -7.92
N GLY A 142 16.17 -17.46 -8.35
CA GLY A 142 15.51 -16.98 -9.58
C GLY A 142 15.95 -17.72 -10.84
N ARG A 143 17.22 -18.13 -10.90
CA ARG A 143 17.79 -18.90 -12.02
C ARG A 143 17.43 -20.38 -11.99
N ASN A 144 17.55 -21.04 -10.83
CA ASN A 144 17.46 -22.51 -10.74
C ASN A 144 16.26 -23.00 -9.92
N GLY A 145 15.70 -22.14 -9.08
CA GLY A 145 14.87 -22.52 -7.96
C GLY A 145 13.57 -23.22 -8.35
N THR A 146 12.89 -22.82 -9.43
CA THR A 146 11.67 -23.52 -9.89
C THR A 146 11.93 -25.00 -10.21
N SER A 147 13.12 -25.34 -10.73
CA SER A 147 13.54 -26.72 -10.99
C SER A 147 14.03 -27.49 -9.75
N LEU A 148 14.22 -26.78 -8.63
CA LEU A 148 14.73 -27.31 -7.36
C LEU A 148 13.64 -27.40 -6.30
N ARG A 149 12.35 -27.33 -6.68
CA ARG A 149 11.18 -27.38 -5.77
C ARG A 149 10.60 -28.79 -5.56
N ALA A 150 11.28 -29.86 -5.98
CA ALA A 150 10.75 -31.23 -5.90
C ALA A 150 10.55 -31.77 -4.47
N SER A 151 11.27 -31.25 -3.47
CA SER A 151 11.17 -31.64 -2.06
C SER A 151 10.38 -30.63 -1.23
N THR A 152 9.67 -31.12 -0.21
CA THR A 152 8.97 -30.28 0.77
C THR A 152 9.90 -29.28 1.45
N ALA A 153 11.15 -29.68 1.75
CA ALA A 153 12.13 -28.84 2.41
C ALA A 153 12.48 -27.58 1.58
N ALA A 154 12.63 -27.72 0.26
CA ALA A 154 12.90 -26.58 -0.61
C ALA A 154 11.69 -25.65 -0.75
N LYS A 155 10.48 -26.20 -0.81
CA LYS A 155 9.23 -25.41 -0.88
C LYS A 155 9.05 -24.48 0.30
N LYS A 156 9.64 -24.79 1.47
CA LYS A 156 9.62 -23.91 2.66
C LYS A 156 10.18 -22.51 2.39
N PHE A 157 10.96 -22.32 1.32
CA PHE A 157 11.54 -21.05 0.92
C PHE A 157 10.71 -20.28 -0.12
N ASP A 158 9.56 -20.80 -0.57
CA ASP A 158 8.70 -20.14 -1.57
C ASP A 158 8.22 -18.77 -1.08
N GLU A 159 7.67 -18.69 0.14
CA GLU A 159 7.22 -17.42 0.74
C GLU A 159 8.38 -16.42 0.91
N TRP A 160 9.58 -16.91 1.26
CA TRP A 160 10.76 -16.05 1.40
C TRP A 160 11.17 -15.47 0.04
N TYR A 161 11.19 -16.30 -1.00
CA TYR A 161 11.52 -15.86 -2.36
C TYR A 161 10.50 -14.84 -2.88
N LEU A 162 9.21 -15.11 -2.73
CA LEU A 162 8.14 -14.18 -3.11
C LEU A 162 8.27 -12.85 -2.36
N SER A 163 8.55 -12.90 -1.04
CA SER A 163 8.79 -11.69 -0.24
C SER A 163 10.00 -10.88 -0.75
N MET A 164 11.08 -11.55 -1.17
CA MET A 164 12.25 -10.88 -1.73
C MET A 164 11.97 -10.31 -3.12
N ALA A 165 11.25 -11.04 -3.97
CA ALA A 165 10.83 -10.55 -5.29
C ALA A 165 9.96 -9.28 -5.16
N TRP A 166 9.02 -9.27 -4.21
CA TRP A 166 8.23 -8.07 -3.89
C TRP A 166 9.10 -6.91 -3.38
N LYS A 167 10.04 -7.18 -2.47
CA LYS A 167 10.98 -6.17 -1.96
C LYS A 167 11.81 -5.55 -3.08
N ASN A 168 12.22 -6.35 -4.06
CA ASN A 168 12.98 -5.93 -5.23
C ASN A 168 12.12 -5.38 -6.38
N LYS A 169 10.79 -5.38 -6.24
CA LYS A 169 9.82 -5.00 -7.30
C LYS A 169 9.95 -5.83 -8.59
N ASP A 170 10.41 -7.07 -8.47
CA ASP A 170 10.62 -8.01 -9.59
C ASP A 170 9.33 -8.79 -9.88
N LEU A 171 8.36 -8.12 -10.52
CA LEU A 171 7.07 -8.70 -10.86
C LEU A 171 7.16 -9.92 -11.79
N PRO A 172 8.07 -9.97 -12.79
CA PRO A 172 8.30 -11.20 -13.56
C PRO A 172 8.70 -12.39 -12.69
N ALA A 173 9.60 -12.21 -11.72
CA ALA A 173 9.96 -13.28 -10.79
C ALA A 173 8.77 -13.73 -9.93
N VAL A 174 7.93 -12.79 -9.46
CA VAL A 174 6.69 -13.13 -8.73
C VAL A 174 5.77 -14.00 -9.60
N ALA A 175 5.50 -13.57 -10.84
CA ALA A 175 4.61 -14.32 -11.74
C ALA A 175 5.14 -15.72 -12.05
N LYS A 176 6.43 -15.84 -12.41
CA LYS A 176 7.12 -17.11 -12.66
C LYS A 176 7.05 -18.05 -11.46
N TRP A 177 7.31 -17.52 -10.26
CA TRP A 177 7.33 -18.33 -9.05
C TRP A 177 5.94 -18.78 -8.63
N LEU A 178 4.94 -17.89 -8.71
CA LEU A 178 3.54 -18.26 -8.46
C LEU A 178 3.06 -19.30 -9.47
N ALA A 179 3.38 -19.16 -10.76
CA ALA A 179 3.04 -20.17 -11.77
C ALA A 179 3.60 -21.55 -11.38
N ALA A 180 4.87 -21.62 -10.94
CA ALA A 180 5.47 -22.86 -10.45
C ALA A 180 4.79 -23.39 -9.17
N CYS A 181 4.38 -22.52 -8.24
CA CYS A 181 3.68 -22.91 -7.02
C CYS A 181 2.29 -23.49 -7.30
N PHE A 182 1.51 -22.87 -8.20
CA PHE A 182 0.18 -23.35 -8.56
C PHE A 182 0.23 -24.60 -9.45
N ALA A 183 1.30 -24.79 -10.22
CA ALA A 183 1.51 -26.00 -11.02
C ALA A 183 1.65 -27.27 -10.15
N ASP A 184 2.08 -27.13 -8.89
CA ASP A 184 2.13 -28.24 -7.93
C ASP A 184 0.74 -28.81 -7.59
N LYS A 185 -0.33 -28.05 -7.85
CA LYS A 185 -1.72 -28.40 -7.52
C LYS A 185 -1.88 -28.88 -6.07
N ALA A 186 -1.24 -28.18 -5.13
CA ALA A 186 -1.45 -28.41 -3.70
C ALA A 186 -2.95 -28.45 -3.34
N PRO A 187 -3.38 -29.08 -2.24
CA PRO A 187 -4.75 -28.96 -1.76
C PRO A 187 -5.22 -27.50 -1.83
N LEU A 188 -6.40 -27.25 -2.39
CA LEU A 188 -6.83 -25.90 -2.75
C LEU A 188 -6.77 -24.92 -1.55
N GLU A 189 -7.15 -25.38 -0.37
CA GLU A 189 -7.07 -24.59 0.87
C GLU A 189 -5.63 -24.30 1.31
N LEU A 190 -4.66 -25.16 0.98
CA LEU A 190 -3.23 -24.90 1.20
C LEU A 190 -2.69 -23.88 0.17
N GLU A 191 -3.09 -23.99 -1.09
CA GLU A 191 -2.73 -23.04 -2.15
C GLU A 191 -3.25 -21.62 -1.86
N ARG A 192 -4.56 -21.54 -1.57
CA ARG A 192 -5.29 -20.34 -1.13
C ARG A 192 -4.55 -19.54 -0.08
N MET A 193 -4.01 -20.29 0.83
CA MET A 193 -3.52 -19.81 2.06
C MET A 193 -2.07 -19.34 1.97
N LEU A 194 -1.25 -20.02 1.16
CA LEU A 194 0.17 -19.68 0.97
C LEU A 194 0.35 -18.59 -0.08
N PHE A 195 -0.45 -18.63 -1.15
CA PHE A 195 -0.11 -17.92 -2.36
C PHE A 195 -1.19 -16.96 -2.87
N TRP A 196 -2.43 -16.99 -2.35
CA TRP A 196 -3.45 -16.07 -2.89
C TRP A 196 -3.23 -14.62 -2.46
N ASP A 197 -2.63 -14.35 -1.31
CA ASP A 197 -2.25 -12.98 -0.95
C ASP A 197 -1.26 -12.40 -1.96
N ASP A 198 -0.25 -13.19 -2.35
CA ASP A 198 0.73 -12.79 -3.37
C ASP A 198 0.10 -12.72 -4.78
N LEU A 199 -0.84 -13.61 -5.10
CA LEU A 199 -1.63 -13.56 -6.33
C LEU A 199 -2.47 -12.27 -6.40
N ASP A 200 -3.21 -11.94 -5.34
CA ASP A 200 -4.06 -10.75 -5.28
C ASP A 200 -3.21 -9.47 -5.31
N ARG A 201 -2.03 -9.48 -4.68
CA ARG A 201 -1.01 -8.42 -4.84
C ARG A 201 -0.50 -8.31 -6.27
N LEU A 202 -0.22 -9.43 -6.94
CA LEU A 202 0.20 -9.45 -8.35
C LEU A 202 -0.90 -8.87 -9.25
N ILE A 203 -2.14 -9.33 -9.08
CA ILE A 203 -3.33 -8.80 -9.77
C ILE A 203 -3.50 -7.29 -9.50
N GLY A 204 -3.21 -6.83 -8.28
CA GLY A 204 -3.21 -5.41 -7.93
C GLY A 204 -2.12 -4.62 -8.66
N ALA A 205 -0.88 -5.14 -8.65
CA ALA A 205 0.29 -4.51 -9.24
C ALA A 205 0.23 -4.42 -10.77
N THR A 206 -0.49 -5.32 -11.44
CA THR A 206 -0.61 -5.40 -12.91
C THR A 206 -1.84 -4.65 -13.45
N ARG A 207 -2.50 -3.84 -12.61
CA ARG A 207 -3.62 -2.97 -13.01
C ARG A 207 -3.19 -1.81 -13.90
N LEU A 208 -1.93 -1.37 -13.80
CA LEU A 208 -1.39 -0.24 -14.57
C LEU A 208 -0.43 -0.74 -15.65
N ASP A 209 -0.33 0.02 -16.73
CA ASP A 209 0.60 -0.27 -17.81
C ASP A 209 2.05 -0.04 -17.36
N ASN A 210 2.74 -1.11 -16.96
CA ASN A 210 4.11 -1.06 -16.46
C ASN A 210 5.03 -1.94 -17.32
N PRO A 211 5.98 -1.35 -18.08
CA PRO A 211 6.91 -2.10 -18.91
C PRO A 211 7.75 -3.15 -18.16
N ALA A 212 7.99 -2.97 -16.86
CA ALA A 212 8.70 -3.95 -16.04
C ALA A 212 7.99 -5.31 -15.97
N VAL A 213 6.66 -5.33 -16.16
CA VAL A 213 5.84 -6.55 -16.11
C VAL A 213 5.93 -7.35 -17.41
N TYR A 214 6.29 -6.74 -18.54
CA TYR A 214 6.18 -7.38 -19.86
C TYR A 214 6.99 -8.68 -19.98
N LYS A 215 8.13 -8.77 -19.27
CA LYS A 215 8.95 -9.98 -19.21
C LYS A 215 8.23 -11.17 -18.54
N GLY A 216 7.23 -10.92 -17.69
CA GLY A 216 6.45 -11.93 -16.97
C GLY A 216 5.14 -12.34 -17.63
N LEU A 217 4.80 -11.83 -18.82
CA LEU A 217 3.48 -12.06 -19.43
C LEU A 217 3.21 -13.54 -19.73
N ALA A 218 4.22 -14.30 -20.18
CA ALA A 218 4.08 -15.73 -20.44
C ALA A 218 3.73 -16.49 -19.15
N ASP A 219 4.45 -16.21 -18.06
CA ASP A 219 4.19 -16.82 -16.75
C ASP A 219 2.83 -16.41 -16.18
N MET A 220 2.40 -15.16 -16.38
CA MET A 220 1.07 -14.70 -15.97
C MET A 220 -0.06 -15.41 -16.74
N ARG A 221 0.14 -15.71 -18.05
CA ARG A 221 -0.83 -16.51 -18.82
C ARG A 221 -0.93 -17.93 -18.27
N THR A 222 0.22 -18.56 -18.00
CA THR A 222 0.29 -19.88 -17.38
C THR A 222 -0.40 -19.88 -16.02
N LEU A 223 -0.05 -18.93 -15.15
CA LEU A 223 -0.66 -18.77 -13.83
C LEU A 223 -2.18 -18.60 -13.92
N ALA A 224 -2.68 -17.77 -14.84
CA ALA A 224 -4.12 -17.58 -15.02
C ALA A 224 -4.87 -18.89 -15.33
N GLY A 225 -4.25 -19.83 -16.06
CA GLY A 225 -4.80 -21.16 -16.32
C GLY A 225 -4.69 -22.14 -15.15
N LEU A 226 -3.84 -21.86 -14.17
CA LEU A 226 -3.61 -22.71 -12.99
C LEU A 226 -4.43 -22.30 -11.76
N ILE A 227 -5.01 -21.09 -11.73
CA ILE A 227 -5.84 -20.61 -10.62
C ILE A 227 -7.13 -21.42 -10.55
N ARG A 228 -7.34 -22.12 -9.43
CA ARG A 228 -8.52 -22.96 -9.17
C ARG A 228 -9.45 -22.32 -8.14
N GLY A 229 -10.71 -22.75 -8.11
CA GLY A 229 -11.67 -22.36 -7.06
C GLY A 229 -12.10 -20.89 -7.03
N ASN A 230 -11.69 -20.07 -8.00
CA ASN A 230 -12.22 -18.72 -8.19
C ASN A 230 -12.07 -18.28 -9.67
N PRO A 231 -13.11 -18.49 -10.50
CA PRO A 231 -13.04 -18.12 -11.92
C PRO A 231 -12.90 -16.61 -12.14
N GLU A 232 -13.35 -15.76 -11.20
CA GLU A 232 -13.18 -14.31 -11.28
C GLU A 232 -11.70 -13.92 -11.22
N ARG A 233 -10.92 -14.45 -10.28
CA ARG A 233 -9.46 -14.18 -10.16
C ARG A 233 -8.71 -14.62 -11.42
N ALA A 234 -8.99 -15.84 -11.89
CA ALA A 234 -8.40 -16.38 -13.10
C ALA A 234 -8.71 -15.49 -14.32
N ALA A 235 -9.98 -15.13 -14.52
CA ALA A 235 -10.41 -14.28 -15.62
C ALA A 235 -9.86 -12.85 -15.52
N ARG A 236 -9.77 -12.31 -14.30
CA ARG A 236 -9.19 -10.98 -14.03
C ARG A 236 -7.70 -10.95 -14.39
N LEU A 237 -6.91 -11.91 -13.90
CA LEU A 237 -5.48 -11.99 -14.23
C LEU A 237 -5.32 -12.17 -15.74
N LYS A 238 -6.09 -13.05 -16.38
CA LYS A 238 -6.07 -13.26 -17.84
C LYS A 238 -6.36 -11.95 -18.59
N PHE A 239 -7.39 -11.22 -18.22
CA PHE A 239 -7.72 -9.92 -18.80
C PHE A 239 -6.58 -8.91 -18.65
N GLN A 240 -5.96 -8.86 -17.47
CA GLN A 240 -4.84 -7.98 -17.20
C GLN A 240 -3.63 -8.33 -18.07
N THR A 241 -3.28 -9.61 -18.15
CA THR A 241 -2.19 -10.13 -18.97
C THR A 241 -2.39 -9.81 -20.45
N GLU A 242 -3.59 -10.07 -21.01
CA GLU A 242 -3.85 -9.76 -22.42
C GLU A 242 -3.86 -8.25 -22.70
N THR A 243 -4.34 -7.44 -21.76
CA THR A 243 -4.29 -5.97 -21.91
C THR A 243 -2.84 -5.46 -21.92
N LEU A 244 -1.99 -5.96 -21.02
CA LEU A 244 -0.57 -5.60 -20.99
C LEU A 244 0.18 -6.11 -22.23
N ALA A 245 -0.11 -7.34 -22.69
CA ALA A 245 0.45 -7.87 -23.92
C ALA A 245 0.05 -7.04 -25.14
N PHE A 246 -1.22 -6.62 -25.21
CA PHE A 246 -1.70 -5.71 -26.24
C PHE A 246 -0.97 -4.36 -26.20
N ASN A 247 -0.78 -3.76 -25.02
CA ASN A 247 -0.05 -2.51 -24.88
C ASN A 247 1.42 -2.63 -25.25
N ALA A 248 2.09 -3.72 -24.87
CA ALA A 248 3.46 -4.01 -25.25
C ALA A 248 3.62 -4.14 -26.77
N ALA A 249 2.68 -4.84 -27.41
CA ALA A 249 2.66 -5.05 -28.85
C ALA A 249 2.14 -3.84 -29.65
N ALA A 250 1.58 -2.82 -29.00
CA ALA A 250 0.99 -1.67 -29.68
C ALA A 250 2.03 -0.65 -30.19
N ARG A 251 3.28 -0.77 -29.75
CA ARG A 251 4.37 0.11 -30.20
C ARG A 251 4.66 -0.17 -31.67
N GLY A 252 4.55 0.86 -32.52
CA GLY A 252 4.84 0.77 -33.95
C GLY A 252 3.72 0.19 -34.83
N LYS A 253 2.52 -0.09 -34.28
CA LYS A 253 1.38 -0.60 -35.07
C LYS A 253 0.40 0.51 -35.45
N ASP A 254 -0.16 0.41 -36.65
CA ASP A 254 -1.25 1.27 -37.11
C ASP A 254 -2.59 0.95 -36.42
N ALA A 255 -3.60 1.78 -36.65
CA ALA A 255 -4.92 1.62 -36.03
C ALA A 255 -5.67 0.34 -36.45
N ALA A 256 -5.48 -0.14 -37.68
CA ALA A 256 -6.18 -1.33 -38.19
C ALA A 256 -5.58 -2.61 -37.59
N ALA A 257 -4.24 -2.71 -37.54
CA ALA A 257 -3.52 -3.79 -36.88
C ALA A 257 -3.80 -3.83 -35.38
N LEU A 258 -3.97 -2.67 -34.74
CA LEU A 258 -4.38 -2.57 -33.33
C LEU A 258 -5.82 -3.06 -33.11
N GLU A 259 -6.76 -2.79 -34.01
CA GLU A 259 -8.13 -3.29 -33.85
C GLU A 259 -8.18 -4.83 -33.96
N LYS A 260 -7.45 -5.43 -34.91
CA LYS A 260 -7.35 -6.89 -35.06
C LYS A 260 -6.69 -7.56 -33.84
N SER A 261 -5.63 -6.96 -33.30
CA SER A 261 -4.92 -7.48 -32.12
C SER A 261 -5.65 -7.26 -30.79
N PHE A 262 -6.76 -6.51 -30.78
CA PHE A 262 -7.57 -6.29 -29.58
C PHE A 262 -8.53 -7.46 -29.25
N ALA A 263 -8.76 -8.38 -30.20
CA ALA A 263 -9.72 -9.48 -30.01
C ALA A 263 -9.47 -10.35 -28.75
N PRO A 264 -8.23 -10.77 -28.42
CA PRO A 264 -7.96 -11.52 -27.18
C PRO A 264 -8.29 -10.73 -25.92
N VAL A 265 -8.04 -9.41 -25.93
CA VAL A 265 -8.35 -8.51 -24.81
C VAL A 265 -9.86 -8.43 -24.59
N ALA A 266 -10.62 -8.25 -25.67
CA ALA A 266 -12.08 -8.20 -25.60
C ALA A 266 -12.68 -9.53 -25.11
N ALA A 267 -12.15 -10.67 -25.57
CA ALA A 267 -12.57 -11.99 -25.11
C ALA A 267 -12.29 -12.19 -23.61
N ALA A 268 -11.11 -11.81 -23.14
CA ALA A 268 -10.75 -11.90 -21.72
C ALA A 268 -11.61 -10.96 -20.85
N ALA A 269 -11.94 -9.76 -21.32
CA ALA A 269 -12.85 -8.84 -20.63
C ALA A 269 -14.27 -9.42 -20.50
N LYS A 270 -14.78 -10.07 -21.55
CA LYS A 270 -16.07 -10.78 -21.54
C LYS A 270 -16.06 -11.92 -20.52
N ALA A 271 -14.99 -12.72 -20.49
CA ALA A 271 -14.83 -13.80 -19.53
C ALA A 271 -14.83 -13.28 -18.08
N TRP A 272 -14.11 -12.18 -17.80
CA TRP A 272 -14.08 -11.61 -16.46
C TRP A 272 -15.45 -11.04 -16.05
N PHE A 273 -16.13 -10.29 -16.93
CA PHE A 273 -17.47 -9.81 -16.62
C PHE A 273 -18.47 -10.95 -16.45
N ALA A 274 -18.37 -12.03 -17.24
CA ALA A 274 -19.23 -13.21 -17.08
C ALA A 274 -19.01 -13.89 -15.72
N ALA A 275 -17.77 -13.96 -15.24
CA ALA A 275 -17.45 -14.48 -13.91
C ALA A 275 -17.94 -13.58 -12.76
N ALA A 276 -18.05 -12.26 -12.99
CA ALA A 276 -18.51 -11.29 -11.98
C ALA A 276 -19.29 -10.12 -12.61
N PRO A 277 -20.59 -10.27 -12.92
CA PRO A 277 -21.38 -9.29 -13.68
C PRO A 277 -21.87 -8.13 -12.80
N LYS A 278 -20.93 -7.36 -12.24
CA LYS A 278 -21.18 -6.25 -11.31
C LYS A 278 -20.64 -4.93 -11.86
N GLY A 279 -21.19 -3.81 -11.38
CA GLY A 279 -20.76 -2.47 -11.77
C GLY A 279 -19.29 -2.20 -11.44
N ALA A 280 -18.80 -2.75 -10.31
CA ALA A 280 -17.41 -2.66 -9.92
C ALA A 280 -16.46 -3.33 -10.94
N THR A 281 -16.86 -4.49 -11.50
CA THR A 281 -16.09 -5.22 -12.51
C THR A 281 -16.04 -4.45 -13.82
N LEU A 282 -17.19 -3.98 -14.32
CA LEU A 282 -17.24 -3.16 -15.55
C LEU A 282 -16.38 -1.90 -15.42
N ARG A 283 -16.46 -1.23 -14.25
CA ARG A 283 -15.63 -0.07 -13.93
C ARG A 283 -14.15 -0.44 -13.98
N ALA A 284 -13.74 -1.52 -13.32
CA ALA A 284 -12.33 -1.94 -13.28
C ALA A 284 -11.77 -2.28 -14.67
N ILE A 285 -12.57 -2.94 -15.53
CA ILE A 285 -12.22 -3.21 -16.93
C ILE A 285 -11.99 -1.91 -17.70
N CYS A 286 -12.93 -0.96 -17.58
CA CYS A 286 -12.84 0.34 -18.26
C CYS A 286 -11.67 1.18 -17.75
N GLU A 287 -11.44 1.19 -16.43
CA GLU A 287 -10.29 1.84 -15.79
C GLU A 287 -9.00 1.28 -16.35
N MET A 288 -8.85 -0.05 -16.46
CA MET A 288 -7.62 -0.64 -16.99
C MET A 288 -7.40 -0.28 -18.46
N TRP A 289 -8.43 -0.36 -19.31
CA TRP A 289 -8.35 0.07 -20.71
C TRP A 289 -8.02 1.55 -20.91
N ALA A 290 -8.32 2.37 -19.91
CA ALA A 290 -8.03 3.79 -19.87
C ALA A 290 -6.76 4.12 -19.07
N ASN A 291 -5.97 3.12 -18.67
CA ASN A 291 -4.81 3.26 -17.77
C ASN A 291 -5.15 4.09 -16.51
N ASN A 292 -6.20 3.67 -15.80
CA ASN A 292 -6.76 4.28 -14.60
C ASN A 292 -7.19 5.76 -14.74
N PHE A 293 -7.57 6.17 -15.96
CA PHE A 293 -7.99 7.54 -16.30
C PHE A 293 -6.97 8.64 -15.99
N GLU A 294 -5.68 8.30 -16.02
CA GLU A 294 -4.63 9.29 -15.88
C GLU A 294 -4.71 10.32 -17.02
N ARG A 295 -4.77 11.62 -16.66
CA ARG A 295 -5.31 12.69 -17.54
C ARG A 295 -4.64 12.80 -18.91
N GLN A 296 -3.34 12.49 -19.01
CA GLN A 296 -2.58 12.61 -20.25
C GLN A 296 -2.61 11.32 -21.08
N SER A 297 -2.58 10.14 -20.44
CA SER A 297 -2.46 8.84 -21.12
C SER A 297 -3.81 8.25 -21.54
N TRP A 298 -4.92 8.59 -20.85
CA TRP A 298 -6.23 7.95 -21.12
C TRP A 298 -6.68 8.07 -22.58
N LYS A 299 -6.48 9.25 -23.22
CA LYS A 299 -6.90 9.48 -24.61
C LYS A 299 -6.18 8.53 -25.56
N GLN A 300 -4.91 8.22 -25.29
CA GLN A 300 -4.10 7.35 -26.14
C GLN A 300 -4.50 5.89 -25.94
N HIS A 301 -4.55 5.40 -24.69
CA HIS A 301 -4.91 4.00 -24.41
C HIS A 301 -6.35 3.68 -24.83
N TRP A 302 -7.31 4.58 -24.58
CA TRP A 302 -8.70 4.37 -24.94
C TRP A 302 -8.93 4.37 -26.47
N LYS A 303 -8.17 5.17 -27.23
CA LYS A 303 -8.28 5.21 -28.70
C LYS A 303 -7.90 3.88 -29.36
N ARG A 304 -6.99 3.10 -28.76
CA ARG A 304 -6.62 1.77 -29.25
C ARG A 304 -7.75 0.77 -28.96
N GLY A 305 -8.24 0.05 -29.98
CA GLY A 305 -9.35 -0.89 -29.80
C GLY A 305 -10.69 -0.19 -29.49
N LYS A 306 -10.85 1.09 -29.89
CA LYS A 306 -11.97 1.93 -29.42
C LYS A 306 -13.33 1.33 -29.75
N LYS A 307 -13.52 0.77 -30.95
CA LYS A 307 -14.81 0.19 -31.37
C LYS A 307 -15.15 -1.02 -30.49
N GLY A 308 -14.20 -1.94 -30.31
CA GLY A 308 -14.35 -3.08 -29.40
C GLY A 308 -14.68 -2.68 -27.95
N LYS A 309 -13.96 -1.69 -27.40
CA LYS A 309 -14.21 -1.18 -26.03
C LYS A 309 -15.59 -0.55 -25.85
N GLN A 310 -16.02 0.27 -26.81
CA GLN A 310 -17.33 0.92 -26.78
C GLN A 310 -18.47 -0.09 -26.91
N SER A 311 -18.32 -1.08 -27.79
CA SER A 311 -19.28 -2.17 -27.96
C SER A 311 -19.43 -2.99 -26.67
N PHE A 312 -18.31 -3.39 -26.07
CA PHE A 312 -18.29 -4.05 -24.77
C PHE A 312 -19.00 -3.24 -23.69
N PHE A 313 -18.65 -1.95 -23.55
CA PHE A 313 -19.26 -1.09 -22.54
C PHE A 313 -20.79 -1.00 -22.72
N LYS A 314 -21.27 -0.76 -23.94
CA LYS A 314 -22.71 -0.70 -24.25
C LYS A 314 -23.43 -2.00 -23.83
N GLN A 315 -22.90 -3.15 -24.24
CA GLN A 315 -23.49 -4.46 -23.97
C GLN A 315 -23.60 -4.77 -22.46
N HIS A 316 -22.56 -4.43 -21.70
CA HIS A 316 -22.47 -4.83 -20.29
C HIS A 316 -23.02 -3.78 -19.32
N PHE A 317 -22.98 -2.49 -19.66
CA PHE A 317 -23.61 -1.43 -18.85
C PHE A 317 -25.13 -1.62 -18.75
N ALA A 318 -25.76 -2.07 -19.85
CA ALA A 318 -27.18 -2.38 -19.88
C ALA A 318 -27.59 -3.48 -18.88
N LYS A 319 -26.67 -4.36 -18.49
CA LYS A 319 -26.93 -5.46 -17.55
C LYS A 319 -26.83 -5.07 -16.06
N LEU A 320 -26.36 -3.86 -15.76
CA LEU A 320 -26.15 -3.39 -14.39
C LEU A 320 -27.45 -2.93 -13.73
N SER A 321 -27.50 -3.02 -12.39
CA SER A 321 -28.54 -2.35 -11.59
C SER A 321 -28.41 -0.81 -11.66
N ASP A 322 -29.48 -0.08 -11.36
CA ASP A 322 -29.46 1.39 -11.45
C ASP A 322 -28.45 2.03 -10.50
N ALA A 323 -28.31 1.50 -9.27
CA ALA A 323 -27.30 1.97 -8.32
C ALA A 323 -25.88 1.81 -8.88
N GLU A 324 -25.61 0.68 -9.53
CA GLU A 324 -24.32 0.43 -10.18
C GLU A 324 -24.11 1.32 -11.41
N ARG A 325 -25.15 1.56 -12.22
CA ARG A 325 -25.09 2.47 -13.37
C ARG A 325 -24.69 3.88 -12.95
N VAL A 326 -25.19 4.41 -11.82
CA VAL A 326 -24.76 5.72 -11.26
C VAL A 326 -23.27 5.74 -11.00
N VAL A 327 -22.75 4.73 -10.31
CA VAL A 327 -21.34 4.65 -9.94
C VAL A 327 -20.46 4.53 -11.18
N VAL A 328 -20.83 3.68 -12.13
CA VAL A 328 -20.08 3.46 -13.36
C VAL A 328 -20.14 4.70 -14.26
N ALA A 329 -21.31 5.32 -14.45
CA ALA A 329 -21.48 6.47 -15.34
C ALA A 329 -20.66 7.69 -14.90
N ARG A 330 -20.55 7.94 -13.58
CA ARG A 330 -19.72 9.02 -13.02
C ARG A 330 -18.24 8.91 -13.38
N ARG A 331 -17.70 7.69 -13.45
CA ARG A 331 -16.27 7.44 -13.68
C ARG A 331 -15.95 7.09 -15.13
N CYS A 332 -16.87 6.41 -15.81
CA CYS A 332 -16.71 5.88 -17.16
C CYS A 332 -17.51 6.67 -18.21
N ALA A 333 -17.82 7.93 -17.94
CA ALA A 333 -18.65 8.77 -18.82
C ALA A 333 -18.07 8.92 -20.25
N SER A 334 -16.75 8.84 -20.38
CA SER A 334 -16.03 8.88 -21.67
C SER A 334 -15.98 7.54 -22.42
N CYS A 335 -16.44 6.46 -21.80
CA CYS A 335 -16.37 5.10 -22.38
C CYS A 335 -17.42 4.83 -23.46
N ALA A 336 -18.40 5.71 -23.63
CA ALA A 336 -19.43 5.63 -24.65
C ALA A 336 -19.57 6.95 -25.42
N THR A 337 -20.09 6.87 -26.65
CA THR A 337 -20.42 8.07 -27.43
C THR A 337 -21.70 8.72 -26.90
N PRO A 338 -21.96 10.01 -27.21
CA PRO A 338 -23.24 10.63 -26.89
C PRO A 338 -24.46 9.85 -27.39
N ALA A 339 -24.39 9.30 -28.61
CA ALA A 339 -25.46 8.47 -29.17
C ALA A 339 -25.66 7.17 -28.39
N THR A 340 -24.57 6.48 -28.03
CA THR A 340 -24.63 5.28 -27.19
C THR A 340 -25.24 5.57 -25.83
N TRP A 341 -24.88 6.68 -25.21
CA TRP A 341 -25.46 7.07 -23.94
C TRP A 341 -26.96 7.40 -24.06
N LEU A 342 -27.37 8.07 -25.13
CA LEU A 342 -28.79 8.31 -25.43
C LEU A 342 -29.57 7.00 -25.52
N GLU A 343 -29.05 5.99 -26.23
CA GLU A 343 -29.66 4.67 -26.32
C GLU A 343 -29.79 4.00 -24.94
N LEU A 344 -28.73 4.05 -24.12
CA LEU A 344 -28.73 3.49 -22.77
C LEU A 344 -29.75 4.19 -21.85
N VAL A 345 -29.93 5.52 -21.98
CA VAL A 345 -30.95 6.26 -21.25
C VAL A 345 -32.36 5.93 -21.76
N LYS A 346 -32.53 5.78 -23.07
CA LYS A 346 -33.81 5.34 -23.67
C LYS A 346 -34.24 3.96 -23.16
N ALA A 347 -33.30 3.04 -22.94
CA ALA A 347 -33.57 1.73 -22.38
C ALA A 347 -33.82 1.72 -20.85
N SER A 348 -33.54 2.82 -20.13
CA SER A 348 -33.73 2.91 -18.68
C SER A 348 -35.14 3.33 -18.26
N SER A 349 -35.57 2.84 -17.09
CA SER A 349 -36.90 3.09 -16.48
C SER A 349 -37.11 4.57 -16.12
N PRO A 350 -38.33 5.13 -16.26
CA PRO A 350 -38.58 6.58 -16.12
C PRO A 350 -38.57 7.14 -14.68
N SER A 351 -38.34 6.35 -13.63
CA SER A 351 -38.38 6.87 -12.25
C SER A 351 -37.32 7.97 -12.00
N PRO A 352 -37.69 9.13 -11.43
CA PRO A 352 -36.77 10.24 -11.16
C PRO A 352 -35.56 9.88 -10.29
N ASP A 353 -35.73 8.97 -9.33
CA ASP A 353 -34.63 8.47 -8.49
C ASP A 353 -33.69 7.52 -9.24
N ARG A 354 -34.19 6.82 -10.26
CA ARG A 354 -33.43 5.88 -11.10
C ARG A 354 -32.57 6.59 -12.17
N ASN A 355 -32.85 7.86 -12.49
CA ASN A 355 -32.15 8.62 -13.54
C ASN A 355 -31.02 9.53 -13.04
N ARG A 356 -30.62 9.44 -11.77
CA ARG A 356 -29.49 10.22 -11.22
C ARG A 356 -28.16 9.98 -11.93
N TRP A 357 -28.00 8.84 -12.59
CA TRP A 357 -26.80 8.56 -13.38
C TRP A 357 -26.73 9.37 -14.66
N VAL A 358 -27.87 9.78 -15.24
CA VAL A 358 -27.92 10.60 -16.46
C VAL A 358 -27.29 11.98 -16.21
N VAL A 359 -27.47 12.54 -15.01
CA VAL A 359 -26.83 13.79 -14.58
C VAL A 359 -25.31 13.66 -14.53
N ALA A 360 -24.80 12.46 -14.26
CA ALA A 360 -23.37 12.19 -14.18
C ALA A 360 -22.68 12.10 -15.55
N VAL A 361 -23.43 12.04 -16.65
CA VAL A 361 -22.86 11.82 -17.97
C VAL A 361 -22.79 13.13 -18.79
N PRO A 362 -21.61 13.54 -19.28
CA PRO A 362 -21.42 14.82 -19.95
C PRO A 362 -21.84 14.82 -21.44
N PHE A 363 -22.80 13.99 -21.87
CA PHE A 363 -23.21 13.91 -23.28
C PHE A 363 -24.36 14.84 -23.69
N ALA A 364 -25.12 15.36 -22.72
CA ALA A 364 -26.25 16.26 -22.99
C ALA A 364 -25.87 17.50 -23.82
N THR A 365 -24.59 17.91 -23.80
CA THR A 365 -24.12 19.08 -24.56
C THR A 365 -23.52 18.74 -25.92
N LYS A 366 -23.61 17.47 -26.38
CA LYS A 366 -22.91 16.98 -27.59
C LYS A 366 -23.82 16.29 -28.61
N LEU A 367 -25.12 16.16 -28.33
CA LEU A 367 -26.07 15.63 -29.30
C LEU A 367 -26.46 16.73 -30.29
N LYS A 368 -26.38 16.44 -31.59
CA LYS A 368 -26.78 17.38 -32.65
C LYS A 368 -28.23 17.21 -33.11
N ASN A 369 -28.97 16.27 -32.54
CA ASN A 369 -30.36 15.96 -32.94
C ASN A 369 -31.35 16.56 -31.92
N PRO A 370 -32.15 17.59 -32.29
CA PRO A 370 -33.17 18.17 -31.43
C PRO A 370 -34.20 17.17 -30.88
N ALA A 371 -34.63 16.20 -31.70
CA ALA A 371 -35.61 15.19 -31.30
C ALA A 371 -35.10 14.30 -30.13
N ALA A 372 -33.78 14.17 -29.98
CA ALA A 372 -33.20 13.46 -28.85
C ALA A 372 -33.47 14.18 -27.51
N TYR A 373 -33.51 15.51 -27.50
CA TYR A 373 -33.81 16.28 -26.28
C TYR A 373 -35.28 16.15 -25.88
N ASN A 374 -36.20 16.21 -26.85
CA ASN A 374 -37.64 15.99 -26.61
C ASN A 374 -37.91 14.59 -26.01
N ALA A 375 -37.23 13.56 -26.50
CA ALA A 375 -37.35 12.21 -25.96
C ALA A 375 -36.74 12.05 -24.55
N LEU A 376 -35.74 12.85 -24.19
CA LEU A 376 -35.05 12.77 -22.91
C LEU A 376 -35.70 13.62 -21.81
N ALA A 377 -36.28 14.77 -22.16
CA ALA A 377 -36.80 15.74 -21.19
C ALA A 377 -37.85 15.15 -20.22
N PRO A 378 -38.84 14.34 -20.66
CA PRO A 378 -39.80 13.72 -19.74
C PRO A 378 -39.14 12.77 -18.73
N LYS A 379 -38.12 12.01 -19.15
CA LYS A 379 -37.36 11.10 -18.26
C LYS A 379 -36.53 11.83 -17.21
N LEU A 380 -36.23 13.11 -17.47
CA LEU A 380 -35.47 13.97 -16.58
C LEU A 380 -36.37 14.90 -15.78
N ALA A 381 -37.69 14.80 -15.86
CA ALA A 381 -38.59 15.65 -15.08
C ALA A 381 -38.27 15.55 -13.57
N GLY A 382 -38.12 16.69 -12.90
CA GLY A 382 -37.77 16.76 -11.48
C GLY A 382 -36.31 16.43 -11.13
N VAL A 383 -35.51 15.97 -12.10
CA VAL A 383 -34.08 15.68 -11.88
C VAL A 383 -33.27 16.98 -11.92
N GLY A 384 -32.62 17.34 -10.80
CA GLY A 384 -31.76 18.52 -10.71
C GLY A 384 -30.43 18.37 -11.46
N GLY A 385 -29.70 19.48 -11.59
CA GLY A 385 -28.34 19.53 -12.11
C GLY A 385 -28.22 20.02 -13.56
N ARG A 386 -27.02 20.50 -13.91
CA ARG A 386 -26.76 21.22 -15.16
C ARG A 386 -27.16 20.48 -16.43
N SER A 387 -26.82 19.21 -16.56
CA SER A 387 -27.12 18.43 -17.78
C SER A 387 -28.62 18.26 -17.99
N ALA A 388 -29.37 18.03 -16.91
CA ALA A 388 -30.81 17.85 -16.98
C ALA A 388 -31.53 19.17 -17.31
N ALA A 389 -31.08 20.27 -16.71
CA ALA A 389 -31.52 21.63 -17.06
C ALA A 389 -31.31 21.94 -18.55
N ILE A 390 -30.11 21.69 -19.08
CA ILE A 390 -29.81 21.90 -20.51
C ILE A 390 -30.75 21.08 -21.41
N VAL A 391 -30.95 19.79 -21.11
CA VAL A 391 -31.83 18.93 -21.92
C VAL A 391 -33.26 19.43 -21.92
N ARG A 392 -33.82 19.78 -20.76
CA ARG A 392 -35.20 20.29 -20.67
C ARG A 392 -35.35 21.65 -21.34
N SER A 393 -34.37 22.54 -21.19
CA SER A 393 -34.34 23.82 -21.90
C SER A 393 -34.30 23.66 -23.41
N LEU A 394 -33.48 22.75 -23.94
CA LEU A 394 -33.41 22.46 -25.36
C LEU A 394 -34.67 21.78 -25.90
N ALA A 395 -35.37 21.01 -25.08
CA ALA A 395 -36.64 20.39 -25.45
C ALA A 395 -37.83 21.36 -25.42
N ALA A 396 -37.77 22.38 -24.58
CA ALA A 396 -38.87 23.33 -24.37
C ALA A 396 -38.88 24.53 -25.32
N GLY A 397 -37.85 24.70 -26.16
CA GLY A 397 -37.72 25.87 -27.02
C GLY A 397 -37.40 25.51 -28.47
N ASN A 398 -38.03 26.22 -29.40
CA ASN A 398 -37.81 26.07 -30.84
C ASN A 398 -36.66 26.95 -31.36
N ASP A 399 -36.25 27.95 -30.58
CA ASP A 399 -35.11 28.82 -30.85
C ASP A 399 -34.24 28.99 -29.59
N TYR A 400 -33.02 29.50 -29.79
CA TYR A 400 -32.07 29.64 -28.69
C TYR A 400 -32.55 30.58 -27.58
N TYR A 401 -33.27 31.65 -27.92
CA TYR A 401 -33.84 32.56 -26.92
C TYR A 401 -34.92 31.87 -26.09
N ALA A 402 -35.82 31.10 -26.71
CA ALA A 402 -36.84 30.32 -26.01
C ALA A 402 -36.20 29.30 -25.05
N CYS A 403 -35.13 28.62 -25.49
CA CYS A 403 -34.40 27.70 -24.62
C CYS A 403 -33.69 28.43 -23.47
N LEU A 404 -33.04 29.58 -23.74
CA LEU A 404 -32.42 30.40 -22.71
C LEU A 404 -33.46 30.91 -21.70
N LYS A 405 -34.62 31.36 -22.17
CA LYS A 405 -35.74 31.77 -21.33
C LYS A 405 -36.18 30.64 -20.42
N HIS A 406 -36.41 29.44 -20.96
CA HIS A 406 -36.75 28.26 -20.17
C HIS A 406 -35.65 27.90 -19.14
N LEU A 407 -34.38 27.93 -19.55
CA LEU A 407 -33.25 27.69 -18.63
C LEU A 407 -33.29 28.65 -17.44
N ASN A 408 -33.52 29.94 -17.70
CA ASN A 408 -33.48 30.96 -16.68
C ASN A 408 -34.76 30.97 -15.80
N GLU A 409 -35.94 30.71 -16.36
CA GLU A 409 -37.21 30.75 -15.62
C GLU A 409 -37.55 29.45 -14.89
N LYS A 410 -37.19 28.30 -15.46
CA LYS A 410 -37.67 26.99 -14.99
C LYS A 410 -36.57 26.09 -14.43
N GLU A 411 -35.29 26.40 -14.68
CA GLU A 411 -34.18 25.49 -14.40
C GLU A 411 -33.01 26.09 -13.59
N SER A 412 -32.91 27.43 -13.56
CA SER A 412 -31.84 28.18 -12.88
C SER A 412 -31.87 28.06 -11.35
N TRP A 413 -32.95 27.51 -10.81
CA TRP A 413 -33.08 27.19 -9.38
C TRP A 413 -32.13 26.09 -8.92
N SER A 414 -31.72 25.21 -9.84
CA SER A 414 -30.79 24.10 -9.55
C SER A 414 -29.36 24.60 -9.30
N GLU A 415 -28.36 23.73 -9.07
CA GLU A 415 -26.96 24.09 -8.72
C GLU A 415 -26.16 24.90 -9.79
N LEU A 416 -26.83 25.75 -10.56
CA LEU A 416 -26.26 26.66 -11.55
C LEU A 416 -25.87 27.98 -10.87
N ASP A 417 -24.61 28.13 -10.45
CA ASP A 417 -24.04 29.47 -10.23
C ASP A 417 -23.84 30.21 -11.56
N LEU A 418 -23.46 31.51 -11.53
CA LEU A 418 -23.22 32.30 -12.75
C LEU A 418 -22.27 31.62 -13.73
N ARG A 419 -21.21 30.99 -13.20
CA ARG A 419 -20.24 30.26 -14.01
C ARG A 419 -20.86 29.03 -14.67
N SER A 420 -21.65 28.26 -13.92
CA SER A 420 -22.31 27.05 -14.37
C SER A 420 -23.46 27.36 -15.32
N LEU A 421 -24.19 28.45 -15.09
CA LEU A 421 -25.19 29.01 -15.99
C LEU A 421 -24.51 29.42 -17.31
N GLY A 422 -23.42 30.19 -17.26
CA GLY A 422 -22.66 30.54 -18.46
C GLY A 422 -22.05 29.32 -19.18
N GLN A 423 -21.70 28.25 -18.46
CA GLN A 423 -21.30 26.98 -19.07
C GLN A 423 -22.50 26.26 -19.72
N ALA A 424 -23.68 26.31 -19.11
CA ALA A 424 -24.91 25.75 -19.68
C ALA A 424 -25.32 26.49 -20.96
N GLN A 425 -25.31 27.83 -20.92
CA GLN A 425 -25.56 28.71 -22.07
C GLN A 425 -24.61 28.43 -23.23
N ARG A 426 -23.30 28.32 -22.95
CA ARG A 426 -22.30 27.92 -23.97
C ARG A 426 -22.52 26.52 -24.52
N GLY A 427 -22.91 25.56 -23.67
CA GLY A 427 -23.24 24.21 -24.08
C GLY A 427 -24.44 24.19 -25.04
N MET A 428 -25.49 24.95 -24.71
CA MET A 428 -26.67 25.10 -25.57
C MET A 428 -26.34 25.83 -26.88
N SER A 429 -25.56 26.91 -26.82
CA SER A 429 -25.11 27.66 -28.01
C SER A 429 -24.32 26.74 -28.95
N ALA A 430 -23.37 25.95 -28.44
CA ALA A 430 -22.59 25.01 -29.24
C ALA A 430 -23.46 23.96 -29.95
N ILE A 431 -24.57 23.54 -29.33
CA ILE A 431 -25.55 22.63 -29.96
C ILE A 431 -26.34 23.36 -31.04
N TYR A 432 -26.88 24.55 -30.74
CA TYR A 432 -27.64 25.35 -31.69
C TYR A 432 -26.82 25.76 -32.93
N ARG A 433 -25.53 26.08 -32.78
CA ARG A 433 -24.60 26.31 -33.91
C ARG A 433 -24.46 25.12 -34.85
N GLY A 434 -24.73 23.91 -34.36
CA GLY A 434 -24.70 22.67 -35.12
C GLY A 434 -26.03 22.31 -35.78
N LEU A 435 -27.11 23.09 -35.54
CA LEU A 435 -28.41 22.93 -36.17
C LEU A 435 -28.49 23.79 -37.44
N PRO A 436 -29.23 23.36 -38.49
CA PRO A 436 -29.47 24.17 -39.68
C PRO A 436 -30.44 25.30 -39.34
N VAL A 437 -29.93 26.43 -38.84
CA VAL A 437 -30.72 27.64 -38.58
C VAL A 437 -30.64 28.55 -39.80
N LYS A 438 -31.80 28.94 -40.36
CA LYS A 438 -31.89 29.50 -41.71
C LYS A 438 -31.33 30.92 -41.91
N ASP A 439 -31.34 31.85 -40.94
CA ASP A 439 -31.18 33.28 -41.33
C ASP A 439 -30.50 34.22 -40.32
N VAL A 440 -29.25 33.99 -39.90
CA VAL A 440 -28.44 35.09 -39.33
C VAL A 440 -26.93 34.87 -39.57
N LYS A 441 -26.20 35.93 -39.95
CA LYS A 441 -24.72 35.98 -39.96
C LYS A 441 -24.17 35.32 -38.68
N ARG A 442 -23.38 34.25 -38.85
CA ARG A 442 -22.76 33.44 -37.78
C ARG A 442 -22.11 34.35 -36.72
N GLY A 443 -22.68 34.42 -35.51
CA GLY A 443 -22.09 35.11 -34.36
C GLY A 443 -23.00 36.11 -33.63
N GLN A 444 -23.87 36.84 -34.32
CA GLN A 444 -24.66 37.92 -33.69
C GLN A 444 -25.97 37.47 -33.02
N TRP A 445 -26.56 36.36 -33.46
CA TRP A 445 -27.86 35.90 -32.94
C TRP A 445 -27.77 35.41 -31.48
N GLU A 446 -26.64 34.81 -31.09
CA GLU A 446 -26.40 34.36 -29.71
C GLU A 446 -26.37 35.55 -28.78
N GLN A 447 -25.60 36.57 -29.15
CA GLN A 447 -25.46 37.79 -28.38
C GLN A 447 -26.80 38.55 -28.28
N ARG A 448 -27.59 38.59 -29.36
CA ARG A 448 -28.96 39.14 -29.35
C ARG A 448 -29.89 38.37 -28.42
N ALA A 449 -29.88 37.04 -28.47
CA ALA A 449 -30.70 36.19 -27.62
C ALA A 449 -30.28 36.27 -26.15
N GLU A 450 -28.98 36.31 -25.87
CA GLU A 450 -28.44 36.50 -24.51
C GLU A 450 -28.77 37.89 -23.96
N ALA A 451 -28.58 38.96 -24.76
CA ALA A 451 -28.96 40.32 -24.40
C ALA A 451 -30.46 40.42 -24.11
N ARG A 452 -31.30 39.82 -24.97
CA ARG A 452 -32.74 39.77 -24.76
C ARG A 452 -33.09 39.01 -23.49
N CYS A 453 -32.52 37.82 -23.27
CA CYS A 453 -32.79 37.00 -22.08
C CYS A 453 -32.33 37.68 -20.79
N PHE A 454 -31.21 38.39 -20.83
CA PHE A 454 -30.75 39.22 -19.71
C PHE A 454 -31.82 40.23 -19.31
N VAL A 455 -32.36 40.98 -20.27
CA VAL A 455 -33.34 42.06 -20.02
C VAL A 455 -34.73 41.52 -19.68
N ASP A 456 -35.17 40.47 -20.35
CA ASP A 456 -36.54 39.96 -20.25
C ASP A 456 -36.73 38.99 -19.08
N VAL A 457 -35.66 38.32 -18.61
CA VAL A 457 -35.74 37.28 -17.57
C VAL A 457 -34.83 37.55 -16.39
N GLN A 458 -33.54 37.80 -16.64
CA GLN A 458 -32.57 37.93 -15.56
C GLN A 458 -32.76 39.23 -14.78
N LEU A 459 -33.04 40.34 -15.48
CA LEU A 459 -33.27 41.64 -14.87
C LEU A 459 -34.52 41.64 -13.96
N PRO A 460 -35.71 41.15 -14.39
CA PRO A 460 -36.88 41.09 -13.52
C PRO A 460 -36.74 40.09 -12.36
N SER A 461 -35.87 39.08 -12.47
CA SER A 461 -35.60 38.18 -11.34
C SER A 461 -34.81 38.86 -10.21
N GLY A 462 -34.20 40.02 -10.46
CA GLY A 462 -33.36 40.72 -9.51
C GLY A 462 -31.91 40.24 -9.47
N LEU A 463 -31.48 39.49 -10.49
CA LEU A 463 -30.13 38.94 -10.60
C LEU A 463 -29.03 40.01 -10.52
N LEU A 464 -29.36 41.24 -10.92
CA LEU A 464 -28.45 42.38 -10.92
C LEU A 464 -27.79 42.62 -9.56
N VAL A 465 -28.53 42.38 -8.46
CA VAL A 465 -28.07 42.60 -7.09
C VAL A 465 -26.94 41.65 -6.69
N VAL A 466 -26.83 40.48 -7.34
CA VAL A 466 -25.86 39.42 -6.98
C VAL A 466 -24.74 39.24 -8.01
N MET A 467 -24.71 40.05 -9.06
CA MET A 467 -23.62 40.04 -10.04
C MET A 467 -22.45 40.90 -9.56
N SER A 468 -21.22 40.58 -9.95
CA SER A 468 -20.10 41.51 -9.77
C SER A 468 -20.14 42.63 -10.82
N PRO A 469 -19.59 43.83 -10.54
CA PRO A 469 -19.48 44.91 -11.51
C PRO A 469 -18.81 44.47 -12.83
N ASN A 470 -17.76 43.64 -12.73
CA ASN A 470 -17.02 43.12 -13.88
C ASN A 470 -17.83 42.14 -14.75
N GLU A 471 -18.69 41.32 -14.14
CA GLU A 471 -19.57 40.41 -14.88
C GLU A 471 -20.70 41.17 -15.56
N LEU A 472 -21.29 42.14 -14.85
CA LEU A 472 -22.38 42.94 -15.38
C LEU A 472 -21.92 43.81 -16.55
N HIS A 473 -20.73 44.39 -16.46
CA HIS A 473 -20.15 45.21 -17.50
C HIS A 473 -20.21 44.57 -18.90
N LYS A 474 -19.84 43.29 -19.01
CA LYS A 474 -19.90 42.54 -20.28
C LYS A 474 -21.34 42.39 -20.77
N LYS A 475 -22.28 42.07 -19.87
CA LYS A 475 -23.69 41.92 -20.21
C LYS A 475 -24.33 43.23 -20.64
N LEU A 476 -23.98 44.35 -20.01
CA LEU A 476 -24.46 45.68 -20.40
C LEU A 476 -23.95 46.08 -21.78
N LEU A 477 -22.68 45.78 -22.09
CA LEU A 477 -22.13 46.00 -23.42
C LEU A 477 -22.86 45.13 -24.47
N ASP A 478 -23.13 43.87 -24.16
CA ASP A 478 -23.90 42.99 -25.05
C ASP A 478 -25.33 43.51 -25.28
N VAL A 479 -26.01 44.00 -24.23
CA VAL A 479 -27.35 44.60 -24.35
C VAL A 479 -27.32 45.89 -25.17
N TRP A 480 -26.29 46.72 -25.00
CA TRP A 480 -26.11 47.91 -25.82
C TRP A 480 -25.94 47.53 -27.30
N ALA A 481 -24.97 46.66 -27.60
CA ALA A 481 -24.60 46.29 -28.96
C ALA A 481 -25.68 45.46 -29.68
N HIS A 482 -26.48 44.67 -28.95
CA HIS A 482 -27.36 43.67 -29.54
C HIS A 482 -28.82 43.73 -29.09
N GLY A 483 -29.12 44.33 -27.93
CA GLY A 483 -30.47 44.50 -27.40
C GLY A 483 -31.15 45.81 -27.83
N GLY A 484 -30.34 46.81 -28.19
CA GLY A 484 -30.76 48.13 -28.64
C GLY A 484 -31.02 49.14 -27.51
N PRO A 485 -31.09 50.45 -27.83
CA PRO A 485 -31.19 51.54 -26.86
C PRO A 485 -32.34 51.42 -25.84
N ALA A 486 -33.53 51.01 -26.28
CA ALA A 486 -34.71 50.90 -25.41
C ALA A 486 -34.58 49.80 -24.34
N ARG A 487 -33.99 48.65 -24.70
CA ARG A 487 -33.71 47.57 -23.73
C ARG A 487 -32.60 47.96 -22.78
N PHE A 488 -31.57 48.63 -23.29
CA PHE A 488 -30.48 49.13 -22.47
C PHE A 488 -30.96 50.17 -21.43
N LEU A 489 -31.91 51.03 -21.79
CA LEU A 489 -32.55 51.97 -20.86
C LEU A 489 -33.20 51.25 -19.65
N ARG A 490 -33.83 50.09 -19.86
CA ARG A 490 -34.38 49.26 -18.77
C ARG A 490 -33.28 48.77 -17.82
N CYS A 491 -32.12 48.40 -18.35
CA CYS A 491 -30.96 48.01 -17.53
C CYS A 491 -30.48 49.17 -16.65
N LEU A 492 -30.36 50.38 -17.20
CA LEU A 492 -29.96 51.57 -16.43
C LEU A 492 -30.95 51.88 -15.31
N ALA A 493 -32.26 51.76 -15.56
CA ALA A 493 -33.27 51.97 -14.54
C ALA A 493 -33.13 51.01 -13.33
N ALA A 494 -32.71 49.77 -13.58
CA ALA A 494 -32.56 48.75 -12.54
C ALA A 494 -31.41 49.04 -11.56
N PHE A 495 -30.41 49.87 -11.94
CA PHE A 495 -29.33 50.31 -11.03
C PHE A 495 -29.85 51.07 -9.80
N ARG A 496 -31.06 51.63 -9.85
CA ARG A 496 -31.71 52.21 -8.67
C ARG A 496 -31.87 51.19 -7.54
N SER A 497 -31.98 49.91 -7.84
CA SER A 497 -32.09 48.86 -6.81
C SER A 497 -30.76 48.31 -6.30
N VAL A 498 -29.63 48.74 -6.89
CA VAL A 498 -28.31 48.14 -6.64
C VAL A 498 -27.48 49.02 -5.70
N PRO A 499 -27.09 48.56 -4.51
CA PRO A 499 -26.43 49.37 -3.49
C PRO A 499 -24.91 49.51 -3.70
N TRP A 500 -24.45 49.64 -4.95
CA TRP A 500 -23.03 49.75 -5.27
C TRP A 500 -22.49 51.16 -5.05
N SER A 501 -21.21 51.22 -4.69
CA SER A 501 -20.44 52.46 -4.60
C SER A 501 -20.31 53.14 -5.97
N LYS A 502 -19.92 54.42 -5.96
CA LYS A 502 -19.65 55.19 -7.19
C LYS A 502 -18.59 54.48 -8.07
N ALA A 503 -17.54 53.93 -7.46
CA ALA A 503 -16.48 53.22 -8.16
C ALA A 503 -16.99 51.95 -8.84
N GLU A 504 -17.75 51.11 -8.12
CA GLU A 504 -18.33 49.89 -8.68
C GLU A 504 -19.32 50.17 -9.82
N ARG A 505 -20.16 51.21 -9.67
CA ARG A 505 -21.08 51.67 -10.73
C ARG A 505 -20.30 52.14 -11.96
N ALA A 506 -19.23 52.90 -11.77
CA ALA A 506 -18.35 53.33 -12.85
C ALA A 506 -17.67 52.14 -13.54
N THR A 507 -17.17 51.15 -12.79
CA THR A 507 -16.62 49.92 -13.36
C THR A 507 -17.65 49.19 -14.21
N ALA A 508 -18.87 49.01 -13.70
CA ALA A 508 -19.93 48.31 -14.41
C ALA A 508 -20.35 49.04 -15.70
N LEU A 509 -20.44 50.37 -15.68
CA LEU A 509 -21.01 51.16 -16.78
C LEU A 509 -19.99 51.71 -17.77
N SER A 510 -18.70 51.79 -17.43
CA SER A 510 -17.65 52.49 -18.20
C SER A 510 -17.70 52.25 -19.72
N ARG A 511 -17.51 51.01 -20.18
CA ARG A 511 -17.48 50.73 -21.64
C ARG A 511 -18.83 50.95 -22.33
N SER A 512 -19.94 50.70 -21.64
CA SER A 512 -21.26 51.01 -22.21
C SER A 512 -21.46 52.52 -22.31
N GLN A 513 -20.93 53.30 -21.36
CA GLN A 513 -20.93 54.75 -21.41
C GLN A 513 -20.02 55.28 -22.53
N ASP A 514 -18.84 54.71 -22.73
CA ASP A 514 -17.95 55.07 -23.84
C ASP A 514 -18.60 54.76 -25.20
N SER A 515 -19.24 53.59 -25.30
CA SER A 515 -20.00 53.20 -26.49
C SER A 515 -21.21 54.11 -26.74
N PHE A 516 -21.90 54.52 -25.67
CA PHE A 516 -22.99 55.50 -25.74
C PHE A 516 -22.49 56.87 -26.21
N ARG A 517 -21.36 57.36 -25.68
CA ARG A 517 -20.74 58.62 -26.11
C ARG A 517 -20.42 58.60 -27.60
N SER A 518 -19.73 57.55 -28.05
CA SER A 518 -19.40 57.35 -29.46
C SER A 518 -20.66 57.32 -30.35
N TRP A 519 -21.71 56.62 -29.93
CA TRP A 519 -22.99 56.61 -30.65
C TRP A 519 -23.68 57.98 -30.64
N SER A 520 -23.68 58.69 -29.51
CA SER A 520 -24.27 60.02 -29.40
C SER A 520 -23.60 61.03 -30.32
N ASP A 521 -22.28 60.94 -30.47
CA ASP A 521 -21.51 61.77 -31.40
C ASP A 521 -21.82 61.42 -32.86
N SER A 522 -22.04 60.14 -33.18
CA SER A 522 -22.54 59.71 -34.50
C SER A 522 -23.92 60.30 -34.80
N VAL A 523 -24.86 60.23 -33.86
CA VAL A 523 -26.22 60.80 -34.02
C VAL A 523 -26.16 62.31 -34.22
N ARG A 524 -25.28 63.03 -33.52
CA ARG A 524 -25.06 64.47 -33.73
C ARG A 524 -24.52 64.77 -35.12
N ARG A 525 -23.57 63.98 -35.64
CA ARG A 525 -23.05 64.14 -37.01
C ARG A 525 -24.09 63.87 -38.10
N GLU A 526 -25.04 62.96 -37.84
CA GLU A 526 -26.17 62.66 -38.75
C GLU A 526 -27.14 63.84 -38.93
N GLU A 527 -27.11 64.87 -38.06
CA GLU A 527 -28.01 66.03 -38.11
C GLU A 527 -28.00 66.74 -39.47
N SER A 528 -26.81 66.91 -40.06
CA SER A 528 -26.64 67.56 -41.37
C SER A 528 -27.29 66.79 -42.52
N ALA A 529 -27.34 65.45 -42.43
CA ALA A 529 -28.01 64.59 -43.40
C ALA A 529 -29.53 64.50 -43.14
N ALA A 530 -29.96 64.62 -41.88
CA ALA A 530 -31.36 64.65 -41.48
C ALA A 530 -32.08 65.91 -41.95
N LYS A 531 -31.39 67.07 -41.98
CA LYS A 531 -31.91 68.33 -42.54
C LYS A 531 -32.26 68.25 -44.04
N LYS A 532 -31.71 67.27 -44.77
CA LYS A 532 -31.90 67.09 -46.21
C LYS A 532 -33.07 66.17 -46.59
N SER A 533 -33.77 65.53 -45.65
CA SER A 533 -34.89 64.63 -45.94
C SER A 533 -35.87 64.49 -44.76
N PRO A 534 -37.18 64.69 -44.95
CA PRO A 534 -38.19 64.56 -43.88
C PRO A 534 -38.20 63.19 -43.19
N ALA A 535 -38.02 62.10 -43.94
CA ALA A 535 -37.97 60.74 -43.39
C ALA A 535 -36.75 60.54 -42.48
N LYS A 536 -35.58 61.07 -42.88
CA LYS A 536 -34.35 61.02 -42.07
C LYS A 536 -34.45 61.93 -40.84
N LYS A 537 -35.13 63.08 -40.95
CA LYS A 537 -35.43 63.97 -39.82
C LYS A 537 -36.26 63.27 -38.74
N ALA A 538 -37.35 62.60 -39.13
CA ALA A 538 -38.18 61.86 -38.17
C ALA A 538 -37.43 60.70 -37.49
N GLU A 539 -36.53 60.01 -38.19
CA GLU A 539 -35.68 58.97 -37.60
C GLU A 539 -34.62 59.56 -36.66
N TRP A 540 -34.00 60.67 -37.05
CA TRP A 540 -33.03 61.41 -36.23
C TRP A 540 -33.67 61.96 -34.96
N ASP A 541 -34.84 62.58 -35.04
CA ASP A 541 -35.59 63.09 -33.87
C ASP A 541 -35.87 61.96 -32.86
N LYS A 542 -36.23 60.75 -33.35
CA LYS A 542 -36.40 59.56 -32.50
C LYS A 542 -35.07 59.15 -31.82
N LYS A 543 -33.95 59.21 -32.54
CA LYS A 543 -32.61 58.91 -31.98
C LYS A 543 -32.20 59.96 -30.93
N VAL A 544 -32.45 61.25 -31.18
CA VAL A 544 -32.17 62.35 -30.23
C VAL A 544 -33.01 62.24 -28.97
N ALA A 545 -34.30 61.92 -29.09
CA ALA A 545 -35.17 61.69 -27.94
C ALA A 545 -34.69 60.49 -27.09
N MET A 546 -34.24 59.41 -27.74
CA MET A 546 -33.66 58.26 -27.05
C MET A 546 -32.31 58.59 -26.40
N MET A 547 -31.45 59.34 -27.08
CA MET A 547 -30.17 59.82 -26.54
C MET A 547 -30.38 60.62 -25.26
N THR A 548 -31.36 61.54 -25.25
CA THR A 548 -31.69 62.36 -24.06
C THR A 548 -32.16 61.49 -22.88
N LYS A 549 -33.04 60.51 -23.15
CA LYS A 549 -33.49 59.56 -22.11
C LYS A 549 -32.34 58.72 -21.55
N LEU A 550 -31.43 58.26 -22.41
CA LEU A 550 -30.27 57.48 -22.00
C LEU A 550 -29.25 58.30 -21.21
N ASP A 551 -28.96 59.54 -21.61
CA ASP A 551 -28.04 60.41 -20.88
C ASP A 551 -28.56 60.67 -19.45
N ALA A 552 -29.85 61.02 -19.31
CA ALA A 552 -30.49 61.18 -18.02
C ALA A 552 -30.44 59.88 -17.19
N ALA A 553 -30.69 58.72 -17.81
CA ALA A 553 -30.62 57.44 -17.12
C ALA A 553 -29.20 57.05 -16.70
N PHE A 554 -28.17 57.38 -17.48
CA PHE A 554 -26.76 57.16 -17.12
C PHE A 554 -26.36 58.01 -15.92
N ARG A 555 -26.76 59.29 -15.87
CA ARG A 555 -26.50 60.16 -14.72
C ARG A 555 -27.08 59.57 -13.44
N VAL A 556 -28.34 59.11 -13.49
CA VAL A 556 -28.99 58.45 -12.36
C VAL A 556 -28.31 57.11 -12.02
N ALA A 557 -27.96 56.29 -13.01
CA ALA A 557 -27.33 54.99 -12.78
C ALA A 557 -25.90 55.11 -12.22
N LEU A 558 -25.17 56.18 -12.52
CA LEU A 558 -23.84 56.46 -11.97
C LEU A 558 -23.90 57.09 -10.58
N ASP A 559 -24.99 57.78 -10.25
CA ASP A 559 -25.20 58.34 -8.91
C ASP A 559 -25.51 57.24 -7.89
N ALA A 560 -24.59 57.00 -6.96
CA ALA A 560 -24.78 56.05 -5.88
C ALA A 560 -25.91 56.46 -4.91
N LYS A 561 -26.24 57.75 -4.82
CA LYS A 561 -27.33 58.26 -3.96
C LYS A 561 -28.72 57.91 -4.52
N SER A 562 -28.82 57.52 -5.78
CA SER A 562 -30.07 57.09 -6.41
C SER A 562 -30.58 55.72 -5.92
N TYR A 563 -29.81 55.05 -5.06
CA TYR A 563 -30.16 53.74 -4.52
C TYR A 563 -31.46 53.77 -3.70
N ASN A 564 -32.37 52.84 -4.04
CA ASN A 564 -33.61 52.59 -3.35
C ASN A 564 -34.02 51.11 -3.44
N ALA A 565 -34.00 50.41 -2.31
CA ALA A 565 -34.36 49.00 -2.21
C ALA A 565 -35.80 48.69 -2.66
N SER A 566 -36.75 49.62 -2.50
CA SER A 566 -38.16 49.40 -2.91
C SER A 566 -38.34 49.38 -4.43
N LYS A 567 -37.31 49.81 -5.18
CA LYS A 567 -37.27 49.70 -6.65
C LYS A 567 -36.68 48.36 -7.13
N ALA A 568 -36.33 47.45 -6.22
CA ALA A 568 -35.93 46.11 -6.58
C ALA A 568 -37.10 45.34 -7.21
N PRO A 569 -36.85 44.49 -8.23
CA PRO A 569 -37.93 43.84 -8.97
C PRO A 569 -38.57 42.68 -8.21
N THR A 570 -37.93 42.18 -7.14
CA THR A 570 -38.48 41.14 -6.26
C THR A 570 -38.19 41.47 -4.79
N PRO A 571 -39.01 41.00 -3.83
CA PRO A 571 -38.73 41.18 -2.40
C PRO A 571 -37.38 40.59 -1.97
N LEU A 572 -36.99 39.44 -2.53
CA LEU A 572 -35.70 38.81 -2.26
C LEU A 572 -34.54 39.71 -2.71
N ALA A 573 -34.60 40.26 -3.92
CA ALA A 573 -33.58 41.20 -4.40
C ALA A 573 -33.55 42.49 -3.57
N GLY A 574 -34.73 42.98 -3.13
CA GLY A 574 -34.83 44.13 -2.24
C GLY A 574 -34.14 43.91 -0.89
N HIS A 575 -34.38 42.76 -0.24
CA HIS A 575 -33.70 42.43 1.02
C HIS A 575 -32.22 42.16 0.85
N LEU A 576 -31.79 41.54 -0.25
CA LEU A 576 -30.36 41.39 -0.55
C LEU A 576 -29.67 42.74 -0.80
N ALA A 577 -30.35 43.65 -1.48
CA ALA A 577 -29.85 45.01 -1.66
C ALA A 577 -29.75 45.75 -0.32
N GLN A 578 -30.75 45.62 0.56
CA GLN A 578 -30.70 46.18 1.91
C GLN A 578 -29.52 45.61 2.71
N LEU A 579 -29.27 44.31 2.60
CA LEU A 579 -28.14 43.64 3.22
C LEU A 579 -26.80 44.20 2.73
N ILE A 580 -26.59 44.32 1.42
CA ILE A 580 -25.35 44.86 0.86
C ILE A 580 -25.18 46.35 1.22
N ASN A 581 -26.27 47.12 1.24
CA ASN A 581 -26.21 48.52 1.68
C ASN A 581 -25.85 48.66 3.16
N ALA A 582 -26.40 47.79 4.02
CA ALA A 582 -26.05 47.76 5.44
C ALA A 582 -24.57 47.38 5.64
N ASP A 583 -24.06 46.39 4.89
CA ASP A 583 -22.65 46.03 4.84
C ASP A 583 -21.76 47.22 4.43
N ASN A 584 -22.11 47.94 3.36
CA ASN A 584 -21.38 49.13 2.94
C ASN A 584 -21.37 50.25 3.99
N ARG A 585 -22.43 50.35 4.81
CA ARG A 585 -22.53 51.30 5.93
C ARG A 585 -21.96 50.75 7.24
N LYS A 586 -21.42 49.52 7.25
CA LYS A 586 -20.94 48.83 8.45
C LYS A 586 -22.02 48.64 9.53
N ASP A 587 -23.29 48.56 9.12
CA ASP A 587 -24.45 48.43 10.00
C ASP A 587 -24.80 46.95 10.20
N GLN A 588 -24.24 46.37 11.27
CA GLN A 588 -24.40 44.97 11.64
C GLN A 588 -25.88 44.57 11.87
N ALA A 589 -26.65 45.41 12.57
CA ALA A 589 -28.02 45.10 12.94
C ALA A 589 -28.94 45.09 11.71
N ALA A 590 -28.86 46.11 10.87
CA ALA A 590 -29.64 46.17 9.64
C ALA A 590 -29.25 45.05 8.67
N ALA A 591 -27.96 44.70 8.59
CA ALA A 591 -27.49 43.58 7.77
C ALA A 591 -28.13 42.26 8.20
N LEU A 592 -28.12 41.93 9.50
CA LEU A 592 -28.72 40.70 10.00
C LEU A 592 -30.25 40.67 9.81
N VAL A 593 -30.96 41.79 10.01
CA VAL A 593 -32.41 41.87 9.78
C VAL A 593 -32.75 41.63 8.31
N ALA A 594 -32.06 42.32 7.39
CA ALA A 594 -32.26 42.14 5.96
C ALA A 594 -31.88 40.72 5.51
N GLY A 595 -30.78 40.18 6.02
CA GLY A 595 -30.31 38.83 5.76
C GLY A 595 -31.32 37.75 6.20
N ARG A 596 -31.91 37.86 7.40
CA ARG A 596 -32.95 36.92 7.87
C ARG A 596 -34.20 36.96 7.01
N LYS A 597 -34.65 38.16 6.60
CA LYS A 597 -35.80 38.31 5.67
C LYS A 597 -35.50 37.68 4.31
N ALA A 598 -34.31 37.93 3.75
CA ALA A 598 -33.87 37.28 2.51
C ALA A 598 -33.79 35.74 2.66
N TYR A 599 -33.25 35.25 3.77
CA TYR A 599 -33.15 33.82 4.05
C TYR A 599 -34.50 33.11 4.04
N ALA A 600 -35.51 33.70 4.70
CA ALA A 600 -36.86 33.15 4.75
C ALA A 600 -37.47 32.91 3.36
N LEU A 601 -37.12 33.77 2.38
CA LEU A 601 -37.61 33.67 1.00
C LEU A 601 -36.84 32.65 0.14
N VAL A 602 -35.59 32.32 0.50
CA VAL A 602 -34.70 31.50 -0.33
C VAL A 602 -34.32 30.15 0.29
N ARG A 603 -34.58 29.90 1.58
CA ARG A 603 -34.14 28.68 2.29
C ARG A 603 -34.62 27.35 1.70
N ASP A 604 -35.72 27.37 0.94
CA ASP A 604 -36.39 26.24 0.30
C ASP A 604 -36.43 26.39 -1.24
N PHE A 605 -35.46 27.09 -1.81
CA PHE A 605 -35.44 27.41 -3.24
C PHE A 605 -35.55 26.20 -4.17
N GLY A 606 -35.07 25.02 -3.74
CA GLY A 606 -35.14 23.80 -4.52
C GLY A 606 -36.56 23.22 -4.62
N GLU A 607 -37.34 23.34 -3.54
CA GLU A 607 -38.74 22.91 -3.48
C GLU A 607 -39.63 23.87 -4.27
N LYS A 608 -39.41 25.17 -4.08
CA LYS A 608 -40.13 26.24 -4.80
C LYS A 608 -39.68 26.40 -6.26
N LYS A 609 -38.60 25.73 -6.68
CA LYS A 609 -37.94 25.93 -7.97
C LYS A 609 -37.69 27.41 -8.28
N LEU A 610 -37.28 28.17 -7.25
CA LEU A 610 -37.11 29.62 -7.32
C LEU A 610 -35.99 29.98 -8.32
N PRO A 611 -36.26 30.76 -9.38
CA PRO A 611 -35.25 31.16 -10.35
C PRO A 611 -34.02 31.76 -9.67
N PHE A 612 -32.83 31.27 -10.04
CA PHE A 612 -31.54 31.65 -9.44
C PHE A 612 -31.45 31.46 -7.93
N GLY A 613 -32.33 30.67 -7.32
CA GLY A 613 -32.41 30.50 -5.88
C GLY A 613 -31.11 30.00 -5.24
N SER A 614 -30.41 29.06 -5.89
CA SER A 614 -29.06 28.63 -5.44
C SER A 614 -28.05 29.78 -5.44
N MET A 615 -28.14 30.72 -6.39
CA MET A 615 -27.25 31.87 -6.44
C MET A 615 -27.57 32.87 -5.33
N PHE A 616 -28.85 33.25 -5.19
CA PHE A 616 -29.30 34.13 -4.12
C PHE A 616 -28.95 33.56 -2.74
N PHE A 617 -29.12 32.25 -2.56
CA PHE A 617 -28.76 31.55 -1.33
C PHE A 617 -27.25 31.66 -1.02
N ARG A 618 -26.39 31.49 -2.03
CA ARG A 618 -24.92 31.60 -1.84
C ARG A 618 -24.49 33.04 -1.58
N GLU A 619 -25.03 34.00 -2.31
CA GLU A 619 -24.67 35.42 -2.15
C GLU A 619 -25.15 35.97 -0.80
N LEU A 620 -26.34 35.55 -0.35
CA LEU A 620 -26.85 35.83 1.00
C LEU A 620 -25.86 35.42 2.09
N LEU A 621 -25.31 34.22 1.96
CA LEU A 621 -24.47 33.60 2.98
C LEU A 621 -22.98 33.90 2.82
N LYS A 622 -22.59 34.69 1.81
CA LYS A 622 -21.19 35.03 1.55
C LYS A 622 -20.62 35.82 2.74
N GLY A 623 -19.36 35.54 3.09
CA GLY A 623 -18.62 36.38 4.04
C GLY A 623 -18.51 37.81 3.52
N ARG A 624 -18.71 38.79 4.40
CA ARG A 624 -18.69 40.21 4.07
C ARG A 624 -17.51 40.89 4.77
N GLY A 625 -16.98 41.94 4.13
CA GLY A 625 -15.78 42.62 4.61
C GLY A 625 -16.02 43.55 5.79
N ASN A 626 -17.24 44.08 5.93
CA ASN A 626 -17.55 45.09 6.94
C ASN A 626 -18.49 44.59 8.05
N VAL A 627 -19.30 43.56 7.80
CA VAL A 627 -20.23 42.99 8.79
C VAL A 627 -20.01 41.49 8.98
N ASP A 628 -20.16 41.01 10.21
CA ASP A 628 -20.03 39.59 10.54
C ASP A 628 -21.34 38.84 10.25
N MET A 629 -21.33 37.99 9.23
CA MET A 629 -22.50 37.20 8.83
C MET A 629 -22.60 35.85 9.55
N LEU A 630 -21.68 35.55 10.47
CA LEU A 630 -21.56 34.22 11.07
C LEU A 630 -22.84 33.75 11.78
N ASP A 631 -23.53 34.63 12.51
CA ASP A 631 -24.76 34.24 13.21
C ASP A 631 -25.86 33.82 12.23
N LEU A 632 -26.09 34.59 11.16
CA LEU A 632 -27.01 34.21 10.09
C LEU A 632 -26.56 32.91 9.40
N GLN A 633 -25.26 32.73 9.16
CA GLN A 633 -24.73 31.51 8.56
C GLN A 633 -24.96 30.29 9.46
N CYS A 634 -24.80 30.42 10.78
CA CYS A 634 -25.06 29.36 11.76
C CYS A 634 -26.56 29.05 11.91
N GLU A 635 -27.42 30.07 11.90
CA GLU A 635 -28.88 29.92 11.83
C GLU A 635 -29.29 29.13 10.57
N ALA A 636 -28.78 29.56 9.40
CA ALA A 636 -29.03 28.90 8.13
C ALA A 636 -28.48 27.47 8.10
N LEU A 637 -27.30 27.22 8.68
CA LEU A 637 -26.72 25.88 8.77
C LEU A 637 -27.61 24.96 9.60
N THR A 638 -28.10 25.45 10.74
CA THR A 638 -29.00 24.69 11.63
C THR A 638 -30.32 24.34 10.92
N ASP A 639 -30.96 25.30 10.25
CA ASP A 639 -32.20 25.06 9.48
C ASP A 639 -31.96 24.05 8.36
N GLN A 640 -30.90 24.21 7.57
CA GLN A 640 -30.63 23.31 6.44
C GLN A 640 -30.26 21.89 6.89
N LEU A 641 -29.53 21.73 7.99
CA LEU A 641 -29.26 20.40 8.57
C LEU A 641 -30.54 19.76 9.12
N THR A 642 -31.44 20.54 9.73
CA THR A 642 -32.74 20.07 10.22
C THR A 642 -33.65 19.64 9.06
N ARG A 643 -33.67 20.40 7.96
CA ARG A 643 -34.38 20.02 6.72
C ARG A 643 -33.81 18.73 6.13
N ARG A 644 -32.48 18.58 6.11
CA ARG A 644 -31.82 17.35 5.67
C ARG A 644 -32.27 16.13 6.46
N ALA A 645 -32.33 16.25 7.78
CA ALA A 645 -32.83 15.19 8.67
C ALA A 645 -34.25 14.74 8.30
N LYS A 646 -35.11 15.68 7.91
CA LYS A 646 -36.48 15.44 7.43
C LYS A 646 -36.55 14.94 5.98
N LYS A 647 -35.42 14.54 5.37
CA LYS A 647 -35.31 14.13 3.95
C LYS A 647 -35.79 15.19 2.95
N GLN A 648 -35.80 16.46 3.34
CA GLN A 648 -36.06 17.58 2.45
C GLN A 648 -34.79 17.96 1.69
N SER A 649 -34.93 18.74 0.62
CA SER A 649 -33.77 19.27 -0.12
C SER A 649 -32.94 20.17 0.81
N ALA A 650 -31.64 19.89 0.97
CA ALA A 650 -30.81 20.57 1.97
C ALA A 650 -29.48 21.10 1.41
N ASN A 651 -29.30 22.41 1.49
CA ASN A 651 -28.17 23.16 0.94
C ASN A 651 -27.03 23.41 1.95
N HIS A 652 -26.99 22.66 3.06
CA HIS A 652 -25.99 22.79 4.12
C HIS A 652 -24.53 22.82 3.62
N ASP A 653 -24.18 22.05 2.58
CA ASP A 653 -22.84 22.09 1.96
C ASP A 653 -22.48 23.47 1.37
N ALA A 654 -23.47 24.20 0.84
CA ALA A 654 -23.26 25.57 0.37
C ALA A 654 -23.00 26.51 1.57
N VAL A 655 -23.76 26.36 2.66
CA VAL A 655 -23.58 27.14 3.89
C VAL A 655 -22.17 26.93 4.47
N LEU A 656 -21.74 25.67 4.61
CA LEU A 656 -20.41 25.32 5.13
C LEU A 656 -19.29 25.91 4.29
N ARG A 657 -19.40 25.84 2.96
CA ARG A 657 -18.43 26.46 2.05
C ARG A 657 -18.37 27.98 2.21
N SER A 658 -19.51 28.63 2.41
CA SER A 658 -19.55 30.07 2.64
C SER A 658 -18.91 30.47 3.97
N ILE A 659 -19.17 29.73 5.05
CA ILE A 659 -18.51 29.93 6.36
C ILE A 659 -16.99 29.77 6.23
N ILE A 660 -16.54 28.69 5.59
CA ILE A 660 -15.10 28.42 5.37
C ILE A 660 -14.44 29.57 4.60
N ALA A 661 -15.07 30.03 3.51
CA ALA A 661 -14.56 31.11 2.69
C ALA A 661 -14.48 32.43 3.46
N ALA A 662 -15.50 32.74 4.28
CA ALA A 662 -15.54 33.93 5.13
C ALA A 662 -14.39 33.95 6.17
N GLN A 663 -13.97 32.77 6.63
CA GLN A 663 -12.89 32.63 7.63
C GLN A 663 -11.50 32.40 7.00
N GLY A 664 -11.35 32.58 5.67
CA GLY A 664 -10.06 32.49 4.97
C GLY A 664 -9.48 31.07 4.82
N GLY A 665 -10.31 30.02 4.88
CA GLY A 665 -9.86 28.62 4.80
C GLY A 665 -9.94 27.97 3.40
N LEU A 666 -9.02 27.04 3.07
CA LEU A 666 -9.03 26.23 1.84
C LEU A 666 -9.78 24.89 2.00
N PRO A 667 -10.83 24.57 1.21
CA PRO A 667 -11.68 23.38 1.40
C PRO A 667 -10.90 22.05 1.50
N GLY A 668 -10.91 21.38 2.66
CA GLY A 668 -10.40 19.99 2.76
C GLY A 668 -10.01 19.47 4.16
N HIS A 669 -9.38 20.28 5.01
CA HIS A 669 -8.86 19.84 6.34
C HIS A 669 -8.93 20.94 7.42
N ILE A 670 -9.89 21.85 7.30
CA ILE A 670 -9.79 23.22 7.85
C ILE A 670 -10.29 23.37 9.27
N TRP A 671 -11.33 22.65 9.69
CA TRP A 671 -12.07 23.03 10.90
C TRP A 671 -11.17 23.08 12.15
N ARG A 672 -10.27 22.11 12.33
CA ARG A 672 -9.27 22.12 13.41
C ARG A 672 -8.21 23.22 13.27
N ARG A 673 -7.93 23.66 12.04
CA ARG A 673 -6.95 24.71 11.69
C ARG A 673 -7.57 26.11 11.57
N MET A 674 -8.88 26.25 11.78
CA MET A 674 -9.53 27.56 11.81
C MET A 674 -8.94 28.37 12.97
N LYS A 675 -8.37 29.54 12.64
CA LYS A 675 -7.75 30.43 13.64
C LYS A 675 -8.80 31.03 14.57
N ASN A 676 -9.98 31.36 14.04
CA ASN A 676 -11.08 31.90 14.82
C ASN A 676 -11.81 30.79 15.62
N LYS A 677 -11.39 30.59 16.87
CA LYS A 677 -11.97 29.57 17.76
C LYS A 677 -13.40 29.87 18.18
N ALA A 678 -13.76 31.15 18.32
CA ALA A 678 -15.13 31.56 18.62
C ALA A 678 -16.08 31.19 17.45
N ALA A 679 -15.64 31.44 16.22
CA ALA A 679 -16.41 31.04 15.05
C ALA A 679 -16.56 29.53 14.93
N LEU A 680 -15.47 28.79 15.16
CA LEU A 680 -15.51 27.33 15.19
C LEU A 680 -16.51 26.81 16.24
N SER A 681 -16.53 27.39 17.44
CA SER A 681 -17.46 27.01 18.51
C SER A 681 -18.93 27.27 18.14
N LYS A 682 -19.23 28.40 17.48
CA LYS A 682 -20.60 28.69 16.97
C LYS A 682 -21.03 27.69 15.90
N VAL A 683 -20.14 27.34 14.97
CA VAL A 683 -20.43 26.35 13.92
C VAL A 683 -20.57 24.96 14.51
N GLU A 684 -19.69 24.56 15.44
CA GLU A 684 -19.79 23.31 16.18
C GLU A 684 -21.14 23.23 16.89
N SER A 685 -21.57 24.30 17.57
CA SER A 685 -22.86 24.36 18.27
C SER A 685 -24.05 24.18 17.33
N ALA A 686 -24.02 24.79 16.14
CA ALA A 686 -25.06 24.62 15.11
C ALA A 686 -25.15 23.17 14.62
N VAL A 687 -24.01 22.55 14.31
CA VAL A 687 -23.97 21.15 13.86
C VAL A 687 -24.31 20.18 15.00
N ALA A 688 -23.86 20.45 16.23
CA ALA A 688 -24.20 19.68 17.42
C ALA A 688 -25.71 19.70 17.69
N LYS A 689 -26.35 20.88 17.62
CA LYS A 689 -27.81 21.02 17.79
C LYS A 689 -28.56 20.17 16.76
N ALA A 690 -28.17 20.24 15.49
CA ALA A 690 -28.80 19.43 14.44
C ALA A 690 -28.57 17.93 14.65
N THR A 691 -27.33 17.52 14.98
CA THR A 691 -26.99 16.12 15.26
C THR A 691 -27.79 15.59 16.45
N LEU A 692 -27.90 16.37 17.51
CA LEU A 692 -28.67 15.99 18.70
C LEU A 692 -30.15 15.86 18.40
N ALA A 693 -30.75 16.82 17.68
CA ALA A 693 -32.16 16.77 17.28
C ALA A 693 -32.46 15.53 16.41
N MET A 694 -31.55 15.15 15.52
CA MET A 694 -31.67 13.91 14.74
C MET A 694 -31.67 12.68 15.64
N LEU A 695 -30.72 12.60 16.57
CA LEU A 695 -30.65 11.49 17.50
C LEU A 695 -31.90 11.42 18.39
N GLU A 696 -32.44 12.58 18.82
CA GLU A 696 -33.68 12.67 19.61
C GLU A 696 -34.90 12.18 18.83
N ALA A 697 -34.92 12.42 17.52
CA ALA A 697 -35.92 11.86 16.61
C ALA A 697 -35.65 10.39 16.22
N GLY A 698 -34.63 9.73 16.79
CA GLY A 698 -34.24 8.36 16.44
C GLY A 698 -33.62 8.22 15.05
N GLN A 699 -33.13 9.31 14.46
CA GLN A 699 -32.52 9.38 13.13
C GLN A 699 -31.00 9.49 13.21
N PHE A 700 -30.30 9.01 12.17
CA PHE A 700 -28.85 9.13 12.04
C PHE A 700 -28.45 9.37 10.57
N ASP A 701 -27.63 10.39 10.33
CA ASP A 701 -27.00 10.65 9.02
C ASP A 701 -25.48 10.63 9.21
N ALA A 702 -24.85 9.63 8.61
CA ALA A 702 -23.41 9.39 8.65
C ALA A 702 -22.58 10.62 8.28
N SER A 703 -23.01 11.38 7.27
CA SER A 703 -22.26 12.52 6.75
C SER A 703 -22.38 13.75 7.65
N ILE A 704 -23.53 13.96 8.29
CA ILE A 704 -23.70 15.02 9.30
C ILE A 704 -22.88 14.69 10.55
N PHE A 705 -22.87 13.42 10.98
CA PHE A 705 -22.06 13.00 12.11
C PHE A 705 -20.55 13.09 11.80
N ASP A 706 -20.10 12.71 10.60
CA ASP A 706 -18.71 12.89 10.17
C ASP A 706 -18.29 14.36 10.09
N LEU A 707 -19.21 15.25 9.68
CA LEU A 707 -18.99 16.68 9.73
C LEU A 707 -18.80 17.14 11.19
N TYR A 708 -19.70 16.74 12.09
CA TYR A 708 -19.62 17.06 13.51
C TYR A 708 -18.30 16.59 14.15
N ARG A 709 -17.90 15.33 13.93
CA ARG A 709 -16.64 14.74 14.43
C ARG A 709 -15.38 15.53 14.06
N LYS A 710 -15.40 16.24 12.91
CA LYS A 710 -14.27 17.09 12.48
C LYS A 710 -14.15 18.37 13.30
N MET A 711 -15.19 18.75 14.04
CA MET A 711 -15.30 19.98 14.82
C MET A 711 -15.37 19.75 16.33
N VAL A 712 -15.55 18.50 16.78
CA VAL A 712 -15.84 18.18 18.19
C VAL A 712 -14.81 18.75 19.18
N SER A 713 -15.32 19.39 20.22
CA SER A 713 -14.59 19.80 21.42
C SER A 713 -15.25 19.23 22.69
N ASP A 714 -14.53 19.25 23.83
CA ASP A 714 -15.11 18.83 25.12
C ASP A 714 -16.09 19.90 25.62
N ASN A 715 -17.38 19.68 25.38
CA ASN A 715 -18.45 20.54 25.85
C ASN A 715 -19.72 19.72 26.16
N LYS A 716 -20.70 20.36 26.81
CA LYS A 716 -21.96 19.73 27.24
C LYS A 716 -22.72 19.05 26.09
N SER A 717 -22.76 19.67 24.91
CA SER A 717 -23.43 19.12 23.72
C SER A 717 -22.71 17.87 23.23
N SER A 718 -21.37 17.89 23.18
CA SER A 718 -20.57 16.74 22.76
C SER A 718 -20.69 15.55 23.70
N ARG A 719 -20.69 15.80 25.01
CA ARG A 719 -20.94 14.77 26.02
C ARG A 719 -22.32 14.16 25.86
N ARG A 720 -23.36 14.99 25.66
CA ARG A 720 -24.74 14.55 25.44
C ARG A 720 -24.91 13.75 24.15
N ILE A 721 -24.33 14.20 23.03
CA ILE A 721 -24.37 13.49 21.75
C ILE A 721 -23.71 12.12 21.89
N PHE A 722 -22.50 12.05 22.43
CA PHE A 722 -21.79 10.77 22.58
C PHE A 722 -22.54 9.82 23.53
N ALA A 723 -23.00 10.31 24.68
CA ALA A 723 -23.81 9.53 25.62
C ALA A 723 -25.07 8.97 24.95
N LYS A 724 -25.75 9.78 24.11
CA LYS A 724 -26.93 9.34 23.37
C LYS A 724 -26.61 8.30 22.30
N LEU A 725 -25.51 8.45 21.57
CA LEU A 725 -25.05 7.43 20.61
C LEU A 725 -24.88 6.06 21.31
N VAL A 726 -24.17 6.05 22.45
CA VAL A 726 -23.91 4.83 23.23
C VAL A 726 -25.20 4.26 23.83
N LYS A 727 -26.01 5.08 24.52
CA LYS A 727 -27.26 4.67 25.19
C LYS A 727 -28.27 4.10 24.20
N ASP A 728 -28.46 4.76 23.07
CA ASP A 728 -29.46 4.38 22.07
C ASP A 728 -28.94 3.34 21.07
N LYS A 729 -27.68 2.90 21.24
CA LYS A 729 -26.96 1.94 20.39
C LYS A 729 -27.01 2.30 18.91
N VAL A 730 -26.83 3.58 18.60
CA VAL A 730 -27.04 4.13 17.25
C VAL A 730 -26.15 3.45 16.22
N LEU A 731 -24.86 3.27 16.50
CA LEU A 731 -23.93 2.63 15.57
C LEU A 731 -24.19 1.12 15.39
N VAL A 732 -24.93 0.47 16.30
CA VAL A 732 -25.40 -0.92 16.13
C VAL A 732 -26.55 -0.98 15.12
N LYS A 733 -27.45 0.01 15.17
CA LYS A 733 -28.57 0.18 14.22
C LYS A 733 -28.11 0.65 12.83
N HIS A 734 -26.90 1.22 12.75
CA HIS A 734 -26.27 1.73 11.53
C HIS A 734 -24.92 1.04 11.23
N PRO A 735 -24.92 -0.28 10.95
CA PRO A 735 -23.70 -1.03 10.68
C PRO A 735 -22.92 -0.52 9.46
N GLU A 736 -23.60 0.11 8.49
CA GLU A 736 -23.05 0.73 7.29
C GLU A 736 -22.14 1.94 7.56
N TYR A 737 -22.25 2.55 8.74
CA TYR A 737 -21.41 3.67 9.12
C TYR A 737 -19.95 3.23 9.30
N LEU A 738 -19.05 3.75 8.46
CA LEU A 738 -17.61 3.49 8.55
C LEU A 738 -16.89 4.72 9.08
N VAL A 739 -16.03 4.52 10.07
CA VAL A 739 -15.16 5.59 10.56
C VAL A 739 -14.11 5.88 9.48
N VAL A 740 -14.27 6.99 8.76
CA VAL A 740 -13.35 7.44 7.71
C VAL A 740 -12.10 8.04 8.36
N ASP A 741 -11.09 7.22 8.63
CA ASP A 741 -9.73 7.67 8.96
C ASP A 741 -8.75 7.10 7.91
N PRO A 742 -7.86 7.90 7.29
CA PRO A 742 -6.89 7.44 6.30
C PRO A 742 -5.97 6.30 6.80
N ASP A 743 -5.58 6.32 8.07
CA ASP A 743 -4.79 5.24 8.71
C ASP A 743 -5.65 3.99 8.91
N TYR A 744 -6.96 4.17 9.11
CA TYR A 744 -7.94 3.08 9.27
C TYR A 744 -8.34 2.46 7.91
N GLN A 745 -8.42 3.27 6.85
CA GLN A 745 -8.74 2.82 5.49
C GLN A 745 -7.59 2.09 4.80
N ARG A 746 -6.33 2.46 5.08
CA ARG A 746 -5.15 1.73 4.54
C ARG A 746 -5.13 0.26 4.93
N PHE A 747 -5.79 -0.11 6.03
CA PHE A 747 -5.87 -1.50 6.48
C PHE A 747 -7.10 -2.27 5.96
N ARG A 748 -8.18 -1.64 5.45
CA ARG A 748 -9.50 -2.31 5.36
C ARG A 748 -10.46 -1.82 4.28
N ALA A 749 -10.07 -1.86 3.00
CA ALA A 749 -11.08 -1.77 1.92
C ALA A 749 -11.90 -3.06 1.77
N GLU A 750 -11.45 -4.17 2.38
CA GLU A 750 -11.93 -5.54 2.09
C GLU A 750 -12.58 -6.25 3.30
N ASP A 751 -12.41 -5.74 4.52
CA ASP A 751 -12.88 -6.37 5.76
C ASP A 751 -14.34 -6.00 6.08
N ARG A 752 -15.20 -7.01 6.26
CA ARG A 752 -16.63 -6.84 6.61
C ARG A 752 -16.91 -6.79 8.11
N CYS A 753 -15.89 -7.04 8.92
CA CYS A 753 -15.97 -7.28 10.36
C CYS A 753 -15.81 -6.01 11.20
N ILE A 754 -16.67 -5.01 11.00
CA ILE A 754 -16.61 -3.77 11.78
C ILE A 754 -17.79 -3.72 12.77
N ASN A 755 -17.55 -4.16 14.00
CA ASN A 755 -18.52 -4.11 15.10
C ASN A 755 -18.69 -2.67 15.62
N ALA A 756 -19.90 -2.29 16.02
CA ALA A 756 -20.16 -0.95 16.56
C ALA A 756 -19.39 -0.68 17.85
N ALA A 757 -19.19 -1.70 18.69
CA ALA A 757 -18.34 -1.61 19.89
C ALA A 757 -16.94 -1.06 19.56
N THR A 758 -16.31 -1.57 18.50
CA THR A 758 -15.00 -1.10 18.05
C THR A 758 -15.05 0.33 17.53
N LYS A 759 -16.15 0.72 16.84
CA LYS A 759 -16.37 2.11 16.41
C LYS A 759 -16.44 3.05 17.61
N TYR A 760 -17.17 2.70 18.67
CA TYR A 760 -17.24 3.50 19.90
C TYR A 760 -15.89 3.60 20.61
N GLN A 761 -15.17 2.49 20.74
CA GLN A 761 -13.83 2.48 21.34
C GLN A 761 -12.85 3.36 20.56
N TRP A 762 -12.92 3.33 19.23
CA TRP A 762 -12.11 4.19 18.38
C TRP A 762 -12.46 5.67 18.60
N LEU A 763 -13.76 6.00 18.64
CA LEU A 763 -14.22 7.37 18.90
C LEU A 763 -13.72 7.87 20.26
N LEU A 764 -13.80 7.05 21.31
CA LEU A 764 -13.24 7.36 22.64
C LEU A 764 -11.71 7.46 22.64
N ALA A 765 -11.02 6.68 21.82
CA ALA A 765 -9.56 6.71 21.76
C ALA A 765 -9.02 7.98 21.09
N ARG A 766 -9.78 8.58 20.14
CA ARG A 766 -9.27 9.67 19.30
C ARG A 766 -10.02 10.98 19.38
N GLU A 767 -11.34 10.96 19.54
CA GLU A 767 -12.19 12.14 19.33
C GLU A 767 -13.04 12.52 20.55
N PHE A 768 -13.35 11.57 21.44
CA PHE A 768 -14.16 11.76 22.64
C PHE A 768 -13.41 11.28 23.90
N GLN A 769 -12.12 11.58 24.00
CA GLN A 769 -11.25 11.05 25.06
C GLN A 769 -11.73 11.38 26.48
N TRP A 770 -12.33 12.55 26.66
CA TRP A 770 -12.93 13.01 27.92
C TRP A 770 -14.16 12.22 28.36
N MET A 771 -14.76 11.41 27.47
CA MET A 771 -15.86 10.50 27.83
C MET A 771 -15.35 9.14 28.34
N ASN A 772 -14.04 8.91 28.38
CA ASN A 772 -13.47 7.63 28.79
C ASN A 772 -13.69 7.32 30.28
N ASP A 773 -13.88 8.33 31.13
CA ASP A 773 -14.19 8.10 32.54
C ASP A 773 -15.62 7.56 32.72
N THR A 774 -16.58 8.07 31.93
CA THR A 774 -17.96 7.59 31.90
C THR A 774 -18.12 6.26 31.15
N TYR A 775 -17.37 6.10 30.06
CA TYR A 775 -17.39 4.92 29.21
C TYR A 775 -15.97 4.37 29.04
N PRO A 776 -15.42 3.66 30.06
CA PRO A 776 -14.06 3.13 29.98
C PRO A 776 -13.86 2.26 28.76
N ARG A 777 -13.15 2.75 27.75
CA ARG A 777 -12.99 2.06 26.46
C ARG A 777 -12.38 0.67 26.60
N SER A 778 -11.64 0.46 27.69
CA SER A 778 -10.93 -0.77 28.05
C SER A 778 -11.82 -1.92 28.52
N SER A 779 -13.09 -1.67 28.83
CA SER A 779 -14.01 -2.69 29.38
C SER A 779 -15.50 -2.46 29.13
N TYR A 780 -15.96 -1.20 29.00
CA TYR A 780 -17.39 -0.87 28.92
C TYR A 780 -18.11 -1.54 27.73
N PHE A 781 -17.40 -1.77 26.63
CA PHE A 781 -17.98 -2.28 25.38
C PHE A 781 -17.81 -3.80 25.20
N ASP A 782 -17.27 -4.52 26.18
CA ASP A 782 -16.98 -5.95 26.05
C ASP A 782 -18.27 -6.78 25.83
N ASP A 783 -19.34 -6.50 26.59
CA ASP A 783 -20.65 -7.14 26.40
C ASP A 783 -21.32 -6.77 25.08
N MET A 784 -21.18 -5.50 24.66
CA MET A 784 -21.70 -5.04 23.39
C MET A 784 -21.01 -5.78 22.24
N PHE A 785 -19.69 -5.86 22.29
CA PHE A 785 -18.90 -6.58 21.29
C PHE A 785 -19.29 -8.05 21.25
N ALA A 786 -19.33 -8.76 22.39
CA ALA A 786 -19.70 -10.17 22.44
C ALA A 786 -21.10 -10.43 21.83
N LYS A 787 -22.09 -9.58 22.13
CA LYS A 787 -23.44 -9.67 21.55
C LYS A 787 -23.45 -9.39 20.04
N GLU A 788 -22.66 -8.44 19.57
CA GLU A 788 -22.53 -8.17 18.14
C GLU A 788 -21.85 -9.31 17.39
N VAL A 789 -20.80 -9.90 17.97
CA VAL A 789 -20.12 -11.07 17.41
C VAL A 789 -21.09 -12.25 17.33
N ALA A 790 -21.84 -12.53 18.39
CA ALA A 790 -22.86 -13.59 18.39
C ALA A 790 -23.94 -13.35 17.32
N ARG A 791 -24.39 -12.11 17.13
CA ARG A 791 -25.41 -11.74 16.13
C ARG A 791 -24.90 -11.83 14.70
N THR A 792 -23.65 -11.43 14.45
CA THR A 792 -23.11 -11.28 13.09
C THR A 792 -22.25 -12.46 12.64
N GLY A 793 -21.76 -13.27 13.58
CA GLY A 793 -20.70 -14.24 13.36
C GLY A 793 -19.33 -13.62 13.10
N LEU A 794 -19.17 -12.29 13.29
CA LEU A 794 -17.96 -11.55 12.91
C LEU A 794 -17.37 -10.79 14.11
N ALA A 795 -16.12 -11.09 14.45
CA ALA A 795 -15.28 -10.36 15.40
C ALA A 795 -14.32 -9.38 14.72
N ASP A 796 -14.22 -8.15 15.21
CA ASP A 796 -13.26 -7.14 14.75
C ASP A 796 -11.95 -7.21 15.55
N PRO A 797 -10.77 -7.44 14.91
CA PRO A 797 -9.50 -7.51 15.64
C PRO A 797 -9.08 -6.21 16.32
N LEU A 798 -9.65 -5.06 15.93
CA LEU A 798 -9.33 -3.78 16.56
C LEU A 798 -9.97 -3.61 17.94
N PHE A 799 -10.91 -4.47 18.31
CA PHE A 799 -11.48 -4.51 19.66
C PHE A 799 -10.36 -4.59 20.72
N TRP A 800 -9.41 -5.52 20.56
CA TRP A 800 -8.31 -5.71 21.52
C TRP A 800 -7.20 -4.64 21.45
N LYS A 801 -7.28 -3.69 20.51
CA LYS A 801 -6.40 -2.51 20.53
C LYS A 801 -6.81 -1.54 21.64
N ASN A 802 -8.10 -1.50 21.96
CA ASN A 802 -8.68 -0.55 22.91
C ASN A 802 -9.29 -1.22 24.14
N SER A 803 -9.74 -2.48 24.04
CA SER A 803 -10.20 -3.31 25.17
C SER A 803 -9.05 -4.08 25.81
N ARG A 804 -9.13 -4.25 27.14
CA ARG A 804 -8.31 -5.23 27.88
C ARG A 804 -8.95 -6.62 27.89
N ASP A 805 -10.25 -6.72 27.61
CA ASP A 805 -11.03 -7.95 27.59
C ASP A 805 -10.75 -8.82 28.84
N LYS A 806 -10.78 -8.19 30.02
CA LYS A 806 -10.35 -8.82 31.29
C LYS A 806 -11.19 -10.05 31.64
N ALA A 807 -12.48 -10.02 31.31
CA ALA A 807 -13.42 -11.11 31.52
C ALA A 807 -13.52 -12.04 30.29
N HIS A 808 -12.62 -11.90 29.32
CA HIS A 808 -12.51 -12.76 28.13
C HIS A 808 -13.77 -12.85 27.26
N LYS A 809 -14.73 -11.94 27.43
CA LYS A 809 -16.02 -11.94 26.74
C LYS A 809 -15.84 -11.82 25.22
N GLY A 810 -14.94 -10.93 24.79
CA GLY A 810 -14.66 -10.73 23.37
C GLY A 810 -13.94 -11.93 22.76
N ALA A 811 -12.94 -12.46 23.45
CA ALA A 811 -12.22 -13.66 23.03
C ALA A 811 -13.12 -14.90 22.96
N ASN A 812 -14.00 -15.12 23.95
CA ASN A 812 -14.96 -16.22 23.96
C ASN A 812 -15.97 -16.10 22.80
N ALA A 813 -16.55 -14.92 22.61
CA ALA A 813 -17.49 -14.70 21.50
C ALA A 813 -16.81 -14.88 20.13
N ALA A 814 -15.58 -14.39 19.97
CA ALA A 814 -14.79 -14.60 18.76
C ALA A 814 -14.46 -16.08 18.52
N ALA A 815 -14.19 -16.88 19.57
CA ALA A 815 -14.00 -18.32 19.44
C ALA A 815 -15.25 -19.01 18.89
N VAL A 816 -16.43 -18.67 19.44
CA VAL A 816 -17.72 -19.21 18.97
C VAL A 816 -17.99 -18.80 17.52
N ALA A 817 -17.74 -17.55 17.16
CA ALA A 817 -17.86 -17.08 15.78
C ALA A 817 -16.92 -17.83 14.83
N LEU A 818 -15.66 -18.02 15.23
CA LEU A 818 -14.67 -18.72 14.43
C LEU A 818 -14.99 -20.20 14.22
N LYS A 819 -15.59 -20.85 15.23
CA LYS A 819 -16.12 -22.23 15.15
C LYS A 819 -17.14 -22.39 14.01
N GLY A 820 -17.90 -21.34 13.69
CA GLY A 820 -18.95 -21.37 12.67
C GLY A 820 -18.44 -21.40 11.21
N PHE A 821 -17.14 -21.22 10.97
CA PHE A 821 -16.59 -21.23 9.61
C PHE A 821 -16.24 -22.64 9.14
N ALA A 822 -17.04 -23.18 8.22
CA ALA A 822 -16.72 -24.43 7.51
C ALA A 822 -15.61 -24.25 6.44
N LYS A 823 -15.37 -23.01 6.00
CA LYS A 823 -14.33 -22.61 5.05
C LYS A 823 -13.61 -21.38 5.56
N LEU A 824 -12.38 -21.18 5.13
CA LEU A 824 -11.64 -20.00 5.52
C LEU A 824 -12.32 -18.71 5.04
N PRO A 825 -12.40 -17.68 5.89
CA PRO A 825 -13.24 -16.51 5.66
C PRO A 825 -12.61 -15.45 4.73
N PHE A 826 -11.78 -15.87 3.78
CA PHE A 826 -11.01 -15.00 2.88
C PHE A 826 -11.67 -14.77 1.51
N GLY A 827 -12.94 -15.12 1.36
CA GLY A 827 -13.69 -14.85 0.12
C GLY A 827 -13.40 -15.85 -0.99
N TYR A 828 -13.39 -17.11 -0.60
CA TYR A 828 -13.17 -18.25 -1.47
C TYR A 828 -14.47 -18.67 -2.18
N ASP A 829 -14.35 -19.33 -3.33
CA ASP A 829 -15.49 -19.85 -4.12
C ASP A 829 -16.54 -18.80 -4.52
N GLY A 830 -16.12 -17.57 -4.82
CA GLY A 830 -17.04 -16.45 -5.13
C GLY A 830 -17.74 -15.85 -3.92
N GLY A 831 -17.50 -16.42 -2.72
CA GLY A 831 -17.84 -15.80 -1.45
C GLY A 831 -17.12 -14.46 -1.29
N LYS A 832 -17.75 -13.53 -0.59
CA LYS A 832 -17.12 -12.24 -0.30
C LYS A 832 -16.12 -12.42 0.85
N PRO A 833 -14.90 -11.86 0.76
CA PRO A 833 -13.97 -11.90 1.88
C PRO A 833 -14.64 -11.28 3.10
N VAL A 834 -14.55 -11.99 4.21
CA VAL A 834 -15.06 -11.56 5.50
C VAL A 834 -13.92 -10.92 6.29
N TYR A 835 -12.74 -11.57 6.24
CA TYR A 835 -11.48 -11.10 6.81
C TYR A 835 -10.39 -11.07 5.74
N GLY A 836 -9.45 -10.15 5.87
CA GLY A 836 -8.09 -10.30 5.34
C GLY A 836 -7.25 -11.20 6.24
N HIS A 837 -6.18 -11.78 5.69
CA HIS A 837 -5.31 -12.72 6.41
C HIS A 837 -4.79 -12.17 7.74
N GLY A 838 -4.27 -10.93 7.75
CA GLY A 838 -3.75 -10.30 8.97
C GLY A 838 -4.81 -10.06 10.05
N SER A 839 -6.04 -9.70 9.65
CA SER A 839 -7.17 -9.52 10.56
C SER A 839 -7.59 -10.85 11.18
N PHE A 840 -7.73 -11.91 10.36
CA PHE A 840 -8.06 -13.25 10.84
C PHE A 840 -6.99 -13.80 11.80
N ASP A 841 -5.71 -13.71 11.42
CA ASP A 841 -4.60 -14.17 12.26
C ASP A 841 -4.52 -13.40 13.59
N ALA A 842 -4.86 -12.11 13.60
CA ALA A 842 -4.95 -11.32 14.82
C ALA A 842 -6.09 -11.80 15.75
N ILE A 843 -7.29 -12.02 15.22
CA ILE A 843 -8.44 -12.55 15.98
C ILE A 843 -8.08 -13.91 16.59
N VAL A 844 -7.61 -14.83 15.75
CA VAL A 844 -7.14 -16.16 16.14
C VAL A 844 -6.11 -16.05 17.26
N GLY A 845 -5.10 -15.20 17.08
CA GLY A 845 -4.06 -14.99 18.09
C GLY A 845 -4.62 -14.50 19.43
N HIS A 846 -5.65 -13.66 19.43
CA HIS A 846 -6.34 -13.23 20.64
C HIS A 846 -7.17 -14.35 21.28
N VAL A 847 -7.94 -15.10 20.49
CA VAL A 847 -8.70 -16.26 20.97
C VAL A 847 -7.79 -17.28 21.63
N LEU A 848 -6.68 -17.65 20.99
CA LEU A 848 -5.73 -18.62 21.55
C LEU A 848 -5.15 -18.17 22.90
N ARG A 849 -4.84 -16.88 23.05
CA ARG A 849 -4.21 -16.33 24.26
C ARG A 849 -5.19 -16.05 25.40
N HIS A 850 -6.43 -15.66 25.08
CA HIS A 850 -7.34 -15.04 26.05
C HIS A 850 -8.68 -15.75 26.19
N ALA A 851 -9.14 -16.56 25.22
CA ALA A 851 -10.39 -17.28 25.39
C ALA A 851 -10.26 -18.38 26.46
N GLU A 852 -11.36 -18.66 27.13
CA GLU A 852 -11.48 -19.74 28.10
C GLU A 852 -11.34 -21.12 27.43
N ALA A 853 -11.02 -22.13 28.23
CA ALA A 853 -10.67 -23.46 27.71
C ALA A 853 -11.77 -24.11 26.88
N GLY A 854 -13.05 -23.99 27.28
CA GLY A 854 -14.19 -24.57 26.55
C GLY A 854 -14.35 -24.01 25.14
N PRO A 855 -14.74 -22.73 24.96
CA PRO A 855 -14.94 -22.12 23.64
C PRO A 855 -13.71 -22.21 22.74
N ARG A 856 -12.51 -22.05 23.32
CA ARG A 856 -11.26 -22.22 22.58
C ARG A 856 -11.10 -23.64 22.05
N SER A 857 -11.33 -24.66 22.88
CA SER A 857 -11.13 -26.06 22.45
C SER A 857 -12.15 -26.49 21.40
N GLU A 858 -13.40 -26.04 21.52
CA GLU A 858 -14.42 -26.30 20.50
C GLU A 858 -14.09 -25.64 19.16
N MET A 859 -13.61 -24.39 19.17
CA MET A 859 -13.15 -23.71 17.96
C MET A 859 -11.95 -24.45 17.34
N MET A 860 -10.98 -24.87 18.14
CA MET A 860 -9.81 -25.64 17.66
C MET A 860 -10.23 -26.98 17.05
N ALA A 861 -11.18 -27.70 17.69
CA ALA A 861 -11.70 -28.97 17.17
C ALA A 861 -12.43 -28.78 15.83
N ALA A 862 -13.26 -27.73 15.71
CA ALA A 862 -13.92 -27.38 14.46
C ALA A 862 -12.90 -26.99 13.37
N ALA A 863 -11.89 -26.19 13.73
CA ALA A 863 -10.81 -25.82 12.82
C ALA A 863 -9.98 -27.04 12.38
N GLN A 864 -9.70 -28.00 13.27
CA GLN A 864 -9.03 -29.26 12.93
C GLN A 864 -9.88 -30.11 12.00
N ALA A 865 -11.19 -30.22 12.24
CA ALA A 865 -12.09 -30.96 11.38
C ALA A 865 -12.20 -30.34 9.97
N ALA A 866 -12.31 -29.00 9.89
CA ALA A 866 -12.46 -28.28 8.63
C ALA A 866 -11.14 -28.07 7.88
N PHE A 867 -10.03 -27.86 8.60
CA PHE A 867 -8.78 -27.32 8.06
C PHE A 867 -7.53 -28.11 8.45
N GLY A 868 -7.62 -29.20 9.21
CA GLY A 868 -6.50 -29.97 9.77
C GLY A 868 -5.61 -30.71 8.76
N LYS A 869 -5.67 -30.31 7.48
CA LYS A 869 -4.79 -30.72 6.39
C LYS A 869 -4.11 -29.50 5.73
N THR A 870 -4.15 -28.32 6.36
CA THR A 870 -3.75 -27.01 5.79
C THR A 870 -2.92 -26.20 6.81
N ARG A 871 -2.47 -24.96 6.51
CA ARG A 871 -1.76 -24.03 7.46
C ARG A 871 -2.37 -23.93 8.83
N PHE A 872 -3.69 -24.08 8.89
CA PHE A 872 -4.44 -23.96 10.11
C PHE A 872 -4.24 -25.17 11.00
N ASP A 873 -3.37 -26.10 10.62
CA ASP A 873 -2.62 -26.90 11.56
C ASP A 873 -2.11 -26.01 12.71
N ASN A 874 -1.67 -24.76 12.57
CA ASN A 874 -1.33 -23.95 13.78
C ASN A 874 -2.50 -23.74 14.79
N LEU A 875 -3.75 -23.80 14.32
CA LEU A 875 -5.02 -23.79 15.07
C LEU A 875 -5.55 -25.21 15.38
N ALA A 876 -4.85 -26.24 14.96
CA ALA A 876 -5.29 -27.64 15.04
C ALA A 876 -4.24 -28.50 15.77
N LEU A 877 -3.00 -28.03 15.70
CA LEU A 877 -1.86 -28.35 16.52
C LEU A 877 -2.34 -28.13 17.95
N PRO A 878 -2.27 -29.18 18.78
CA PRO A 878 -2.74 -29.10 20.14
C PRO A 878 -2.08 -27.88 20.76
N THR A 879 -2.87 -27.02 21.43
CA THR A 879 -2.27 -26.03 22.32
C THR A 879 -1.28 -26.80 23.18
N VAL A 880 -0.01 -26.41 23.10
CA VAL A 880 1.05 -27.04 23.86
C VAL A 880 0.86 -26.50 25.29
N SER A 881 -0.12 -27.10 25.95
CA SER A 881 -0.66 -26.82 27.27
C SER A 881 -0.77 -28.15 28.00
N GLY A 882 -0.85 -28.11 29.32
CA GLY A 882 -0.72 -29.31 30.15
C GLY A 882 0.59 -29.31 30.92
N ASN A 883 0.84 -30.42 31.60
CA ASN A 883 2.07 -30.58 32.38
C ASN A 883 3.30 -30.68 31.45
N ARG A 884 4.51 -30.65 32.04
CA ARG A 884 5.77 -30.63 31.30
C ARG A 884 5.89 -31.76 30.27
N ALA A 885 5.56 -32.99 30.66
CA ALA A 885 5.63 -34.16 29.77
C ALA A 885 4.68 -34.03 28.56
N GLN A 886 3.41 -33.73 28.83
CA GLN A 886 2.40 -33.52 27.79
C GLN A 886 2.80 -32.39 26.82
N TRP A 887 3.46 -31.35 27.33
CA TRP A 887 3.97 -30.27 26.49
C TRP A 887 5.01 -30.77 25.50
N PHE A 888 6.03 -31.48 25.97
CA PHE A 888 7.12 -31.98 25.12
C PHE A 888 6.63 -32.99 24.09
N ASP A 889 5.70 -33.88 24.44
CA ASP A 889 5.10 -34.83 23.50
C ASP A 889 4.30 -34.10 22.40
N ARG A 890 3.51 -33.09 22.78
CA ARG A 890 2.77 -32.25 21.82
C ARG A 890 3.71 -31.43 20.95
N ALA A 891 4.79 -30.88 21.51
CA ALA A 891 5.81 -30.13 20.76
C ALA A 891 6.53 -31.03 19.74
N LYS A 892 6.82 -32.29 20.11
CA LYS A 892 7.39 -33.28 19.21
C LYS A 892 6.43 -33.61 18.05
N GLY A 893 5.18 -33.93 18.35
CA GLY A 893 4.17 -34.20 17.31
C GLY A 893 3.96 -33.01 16.37
N LEU A 894 4.01 -31.80 16.91
CA LEU A 894 3.99 -30.54 16.15
C LEU A 894 5.17 -30.43 15.18
N LEU A 895 6.39 -30.75 15.63
CA LEU A 895 7.57 -30.73 14.78
C LEU A 895 7.49 -31.78 13.68
N ASP A 896 6.98 -32.97 13.98
CA ASP A 896 6.78 -34.03 12.98
C ASP A 896 5.76 -33.64 11.90
N VAL A 897 4.72 -32.87 12.24
CA VAL A 897 3.81 -32.25 11.27
C VAL A 897 4.53 -31.15 10.48
N ALA A 898 5.21 -30.23 11.16
CA ALA A 898 5.93 -29.12 10.53
C ALA A 898 7.03 -29.57 9.54
N ALA A 899 7.66 -30.71 9.80
CA ALA A 899 8.61 -31.35 8.89
C ALA A 899 7.98 -31.67 7.52
N LYS A 900 6.71 -32.10 7.53
CA LYS A 900 5.95 -32.52 6.34
C LYS A 900 5.27 -31.36 5.59
N GLN A 901 5.20 -30.18 6.21
CA GLN A 901 4.57 -29.01 5.60
C GLN A 901 5.51 -28.31 4.58
N PRO A 902 5.02 -27.87 3.42
CA PRO A 902 5.83 -27.19 2.40
C PRO A 902 6.13 -25.73 2.75
N ARG A 903 5.89 -25.30 3.99
CA ARG A 903 6.14 -23.95 4.50
C ARG A 903 6.89 -24.00 5.82
N MET A 904 7.52 -22.90 6.20
CA MET A 904 8.00 -22.75 7.58
C MET A 904 6.81 -22.54 8.50
N VAL A 905 6.67 -23.37 9.53
CA VAL A 905 5.56 -23.26 10.48
C VAL A 905 5.95 -22.29 11.59
N PRO A 906 5.25 -21.15 11.77
CA PRO A 906 5.46 -20.30 12.94
C PRO A 906 4.84 -20.98 14.16
N LEU A 907 5.64 -21.29 15.16
CA LEU A 907 5.22 -22.03 16.36
C LEU A 907 4.56 -21.07 17.37
N ALA A 908 3.28 -20.77 17.15
CA ALA A 908 2.53 -19.77 17.93
C ALA A 908 2.34 -20.11 19.43
N ALA A 909 2.52 -21.37 19.82
CA ALA A 909 2.15 -21.87 21.14
C ALA A 909 3.28 -21.83 22.20
N VAL A 910 4.49 -21.44 21.82
CA VAL A 910 5.63 -21.40 22.74
C VAL A 910 5.39 -20.47 23.95
N PRO A 911 4.77 -19.27 23.84
CA PRO A 911 4.58 -18.36 24.98
C PRO A 911 3.66 -18.86 26.09
N ALA A 912 2.69 -19.75 25.82
CA ALA A 912 1.71 -20.18 26.82
C ALA A 912 2.34 -21.06 27.92
N PHE A 913 3.35 -21.87 27.57
CA PHE A 913 4.13 -22.66 28.52
C PHE A 913 5.16 -21.83 29.29
N LEU A 914 5.60 -20.71 28.71
CA LEU A 914 6.64 -19.85 29.28
C LEU A 914 6.24 -19.10 30.55
N LYS A 915 4.93 -19.02 30.88
CA LYS A 915 4.50 -18.52 32.21
C LYS A 915 4.96 -19.44 33.36
N ASN A 916 5.22 -20.71 33.09
CA ASN A 916 5.77 -21.68 34.06
C ASN A 916 7.29 -21.89 33.90
N GLY A 917 7.95 -21.13 33.02
CA GLY A 917 9.35 -21.32 32.58
C GLY A 917 10.44 -21.15 33.65
N LYS A 918 10.10 -20.79 34.90
CA LYS A 918 11.06 -20.79 36.01
C LYS A 918 11.63 -22.19 36.35
N LYS A 919 11.05 -23.27 35.81
CA LYS A 919 11.46 -24.67 36.08
C LYS A 919 12.19 -25.38 34.92
N LEU A 920 12.70 -24.68 33.90
CA LEU A 920 13.45 -25.29 32.78
C LEU A 920 14.95 -25.49 33.04
N ALA A 921 15.41 -25.42 34.29
CA ALA A 921 16.83 -25.60 34.63
C ALA A 921 17.33 -27.04 34.36
N ASP A 922 16.47 -28.04 34.53
CA ASP A 922 16.83 -29.46 34.45
C ASP A 922 16.12 -30.11 33.25
N LEU A 923 16.67 -29.97 32.04
CA LEU A 923 16.12 -30.60 30.83
C LEU A 923 16.58 -32.05 30.73
N THR A 924 15.69 -33.02 30.54
CA THR A 924 16.14 -34.36 30.16
C THR A 924 16.71 -34.37 28.73
N LYS A 925 17.52 -35.38 28.36
CA LYS A 925 18.01 -35.55 26.97
C LYS A 925 16.88 -35.54 25.92
N LYS A 926 15.74 -36.16 26.23
CA LYS A 926 14.56 -36.19 25.34
C LYS A 926 13.95 -34.80 25.17
N GLU A 927 13.89 -34.02 26.25
CA GLU A 927 13.36 -32.66 26.22
C GLU A 927 14.29 -31.70 25.47
N LEU A 928 15.60 -31.84 25.70
CA LEU A 928 16.62 -31.09 24.98
C LEU A 928 16.53 -31.35 23.47
N SER A 929 16.39 -32.61 23.03
CA SER A 929 16.29 -32.93 21.60
C SER A 929 15.06 -32.30 20.94
N VAL A 930 13.91 -32.26 21.65
CA VAL A 930 12.71 -31.56 21.18
C VAL A 930 12.96 -30.07 21.08
N LEU A 931 13.60 -29.43 22.08
CA LEU A 931 13.93 -28.00 22.01
C LEU A 931 14.94 -27.69 20.90
N LEU A 932 15.94 -28.54 20.67
CA LEU A 932 16.91 -28.37 19.59
C LEU A 932 16.23 -28.47 18.22
N ARG A 933 15.35 -29.45 18.02
CA ARG A 933 14.52 -29.54 16.81
C ARG A 933 13.65 -28.29 16.63
N LEU A 934 12.99 -27.85 17.70
CA LEU A 934 12.18 -26.63 17.75
C LEU A 934 12.98 -25.39 17.34
N TRP A 935 14.23 -25.31 17.79
CA TRP A 935 15.16 -24.22 17.52
C TRP A 935 15.79 -24.27 16.12
N SER A 936 15.73 -25.44 15.47
CA SER A 936 16.34 -25.72 14.16
C SER A 936 15.38 -25.52 12.97
N ALA A 937 15.80 -25.97 11.77
CA ALA A 937 15.30 -25.71 10.41
C ALA A 937 13.77 -25.75 10.18
N GLU A 938 13.00 -26.34 11.08
CA GLU A 938 11.58 -26.60 10.88
C GLU A 938 10.70 -25.42 11.29
N SER A 939 11.24 -24.46 12.06
CA SER A 939 10.50 -23.31 12.55
C SER A 939 11.15 -21.97 12.20
N ARG A 940 10.35 -20.92 11.99
CA ARG A 940 10.84 -19.54 12.10
C ARG A 940 10.93 -19.24 13.61
N PRO A 941 12.12 -18.97 14.17
CA PRO A 941 12.15 -18.44 15.54
C PRO A 941 11.35 -17.13 15.55
N LEU A 942 10.27 -17.11 16.32
CA LEU A 942 9.45 -15.91 16.56
C LEU A 942 10.23 -14.92 17.43
N ILE A 943 11.19 -14.22 16.82
CA ILE A 943 12.18 -13.42 17.54
C ILE A 943 11.53 -12.26 18.32
N GLY A 944 11.44 -12.42 19.64
CA GLY A 944 10.82 -11.47 20.58
C GLY A 944 11.31 -11.69 22.03
N ARG A 945 10.91 -10.81 22.96
CA ARG A 945 11.41 -10.78 24.36
C ARG A 945 11.27 -12.11 25.12
N THR A 946 10.25 -12.91 24.81
CA THR A 946 9.96 -14.19 25.49
C THR A 946 10.94 -15.33 25.15
N GLN A 947 11.81 -15.17 24.14
CA GLN A 947 12.70 -16.25 23.69
C GLN A 947 14.05 -16.31 24.41
N GLY A 948 14.46 -15.24 25.10
CA GLY A 948 15.73 -15.22 25.83
C GLY A 948 15.86 -16.36 26.84
N TRP A 949 14.76 -16.78 27.46
CA TRP A 949 14.79 -17.86 28.45
C TRP A 949 14.85 -19.28 27.85
N ILE A 950 14.18 -19.53 26.72
CA ILE A 950 14.30 -20.83 26.02
C ILE A 950 15.73 -21.00 25.53
N PHE A 951 16.30 -19.93 24.99
CA PHE A 951 17.69 -19.91 24.59
C PHE A 951 18.62 -20.28 25.75
N GLN A 952 18.42 -19.68 26.93
CA GLN A 952 19.19 -20.01 28.13
C GLN A 952 18.95 -21.46 28.59
N ALA A 953 17.72 -21.97 28.49
CA ALA A 953 17.41 -23.37 28.79
C ALA A 953 18.13 -24.32 27.82
N ILE A 954 18.15 -24.03 26.52
CA ILE A 954 18.89 -24.81 25.52
C ILE A 954 20.39 -24.79 25.83
N LEU A 955 20.97 -23.61 26.11
CA LEU A 955 22.39 -23.52 26.46
C LEU A 955 22.73 -24.35 27.71
N LYS A 956 21.93 -24.22 28.78
CA LYS A 956 22.12 -25.00 30.01
C LYS A 956 21.92 -26.50 29.78
N GLY A 957 20.89 -26.88 29.03
CA GLY A 957 20.61 -28.27 28.68
C GLY A 957 21.72 -28.89 27.84
N LEU A 958 22.25 -28.15 26.85
CA LEU A 958 23.41 -28.56 26.06
C LEU A 958 24.67 -28.69 26.94
N ALA A 959 24.89 -27.79 27.89
CA ALA A 959 26.02 -27.88 28.82
C ALA A 959 25.90 -29.07 29.78
N ALA A 960 24.69 -29.41 30.22
CA ALA A 960 24.44 -30.52 31.15
C ALA A 960 24.35 -31.90 30.48
N HIS A 961 23.84 -31.98 29.25
CA HIS A 961 23.44 -33.24 28.63
C HIS A 961 23.80 -33.38 27.13
N GLY A 962 24.25 -32.31 26.48
CA GLY A 962 24.56 -32.31 25.05
C GLY A 962 25.86 -33.06 24.75
N SER A 963 25.85 -33.87 23.70
CA SER A 963 27.08 -34.39 23.11
C SER A 963 27.83 -33.29 22.34
N ASP A 964 29.08 -33.56 21.95
CA ASP A 964 29.82 -32.65 21.08
C ASP A 964 29.11 -32.51 19.72
N ALA A 965 28.57 -33.61 19.15
CA ALA A 965 27.66 -33.58 18.00
C ALA A 965 26.46 -32.63 18.18
N ASP A 966 25.79 -32.67 19.34
CA ASP A 966 24.62 -31.81 19.61
C ASP A 966 25.03 -30.32 19.60
N TRP A 967 26.20 -30.00 20.17
CA TRP A 967 26.77 -28.65 20.13
C TRP A 967 27.12 -28.20 18.72
N LEU A 968 27.82 -29.04 17.94
CA LEU A 968 28.17 -28.76 16.54
C LEU A 968 26.91 -28.49 15.70
N ALA A 969 25.87 -29.31 15.87
CA ALA A 969 24.61 -29.16 15.14
C ALA A 969 23.81 -27.91 15.56
N ALA A 970 23.80 -27.56 16.85
CA ALA A 970 23.04 -26.43 17.40
C ALA A 970 23.68 -25.06 17.13
N THR A 971 25.01 -25.01 17.07
CA THR A 971 25.83 -23.79 16.91
C THR A 971 25.26 -22.77 15.90
N PRO A 972 24.97 -23.12 14.63
CA PRO A 972 24.44 -22.15 13.66
C PRO A 972 23.13 -21.52 14.13
N SER A 973 22.22 -22.33 14.66
CA SER A 973 20.89 -21.88 15.05
C SER A 973 20.96 -20.98 16.29
N LEU A 974 21.92 -21.22 17.18
CA LEU A 974 22.18 -20.37 18.35
C LEU A 974 22.68 -18.98 17.96
N TRP A 975 23.69 -18.91 17.09
CA TRP A 975 24.26 -17.64 16.62
C TRP A 975 23.30 -16.85 15.71
N THR A 976 22.60 -17.52 14.80
CA THR A 976 21.56 -16.90 13.96
C THR A 976 20.42 -16.34 14.80
N ALA A 977 19.99 -17.04 15.86
CA ALA A 977 18.98 -16.51 16.77
C ALA A 977 19.46 -15.24 17.48
N ALA A 978 20.70 -15.24 17.99
CA ALA A 978 21.30 -14.07 18.63
C ALA A 978 21.38 -12.87 17.67
N LYS A 979 21.77 -13.10 16.41
CA LYS A 979 21.83 -12.08 15.35
C LYS A 979 20.51 -11.36 15.13
N HIS A 980 19.40 -12.07 15.13
CA HIS A 980 18.09 -11.48 14.84
C HIS A 980 17.35 -10.96 16.07
N MET A 981 17.84 -11.18 17.28
CA MET A 981 17.23 -10.67 18.51
C MET A 981 17.21 -9.14 18.57
N SER A 982 16.12 -8.59 19.13
CA SER A 982 15.99 -7.14 19.33
C SER A 982 17.20 -6.59 20.09
N ARG A 983 17.60 -5.34 19.81
CA ARG A 983 18.80 -4.69 20.38
C ARG A 983 18.89 -4.82 21.90
N HIS A 984 17.75 -4.79 22.61
CA HIS A 984 17.69 -4.93 24.08
C HIS A 984 17.84 -6.37 24.58
N ALA A 985 17.44 -7.38 23.80
CA ALA A 985 17.54 -8.80 24.18
C ALA A 985 18.88 -9.44 23.74
N ASN A 986 19.53 -8.86 22.73
CA ASN A 986 20.75 -9.41 22.12
C ASN A 986 21.98 -9.33 23.06
N GLY A 987 22.03 -8.31 23.92
CA GLY A 987 23.15 -8.07 24.84
C GLY A 987 23.52 -9.29 25.72
N PRO A 988 22.60 -9.78 26.58
CA PRO A 988 22.86 -10.93 27.45
C PRO A 988 23.04 -12.27 26.71
N VAL A 989 22.36 -12.44 25.58
CA VAL A 989 22.45 -13.67 24.77
C VAL A 989 23.81 -13.79 24.11
N ASN A 990 24.31 -12.72 23.49
CA ASN A 990 25.68 -12.69 22.97
C ASN A 990 26.72 -12.95 24.06
N GLU A 991 26.53 -12.38 25.25
CA GLU A 991 27.46 -12.60 26.37
C GLU A 991 27.51 -14.07 26.79
N ALA A 992 26.35 -14.73 26.91
CA ALA A 992 26.29 -16.14 27.25
C ALA A 992 26.97 -17.04 26.20
N LEU A 993 26.81 -16.73 24.91
CA LEU A 993 27.48 -17.46 23.82
C LEU A 993 29.00 -17.26 23.84
N VAL A 994 29.47 -16.03 24.08
CA VAL A 994 30.91 -15.74 24.17
C VAL A 994 31.53 -16.50 25.33
N LYS A 995 30.89 -16.46 26.52
CA LYS A 995 31.34 -17.22 27.69
C LYS A 995 31.36 -18.73 27.44
N GLN A 996 30.38 -19.26 26.73
CA GLN A 996 30.36 -20.67 26.38
C GLN A 996 31.52 -21.05 25.45
N ALA A 997 31.88 -20.18 24.50
CA ALA A 997 33.03 -20.40 23.62
C ALA A 997 34.35 -20.41 24.41
N GLU A 998 34.50 -19.49 25.37
CA GLU A 998 35.64 -19.44 26.29
C GLU A 998 35.72 -20.71 27.15
N ALA A 999 34.58 -21.13 27.72
CA ALA A 999 34.50 -22.37 28.51
C ALA A 999 34.97 -23.58 27.70
N PHE A 1000 34.58 -23.72 26.43
CA PHE A 1000 35.11 -24.80 25.58
C PHE A 1000 36.63 -24.75 25.41
N ALA A 1001 37.21 -23.54 25.28
CA ALA A 1001 38.66 -23.39 25.16
C ALA A 1001 39.40 -23.64 26.48
N GLU A 1002 38.78 -23.34 27.62
CA GLU A 1002 39.30 -23.62 28.96
C GLU A 1002 39.25 -25.11 29.29
N THR A 1003 38.15 -25.80 28.96
CA THR A 1003 37.98 -27.24 29.16
C THR A 1003 38.66 -28.08 28.08
N LYS A 1004 39.58 -27.50 27.28
CA LYS A 1004 40.30 -28.15 26.17
C LYS A 1004 39.40 -28.83 25.11
N LYS A 1005 38.12 -28.46 25.01
CA LYS A 1005 37.21 -28.86 23.93
C LYS A 1005 37.45 -27.99 22.69
N LEU A 1006 38.67 -28.06 22.17
CA LEU A 1006 39.18 -27.10 21.18
C LEU A 1006 38.41 -27.15 19.86
N GLN A 1007 37.93 -28.33 19.43
CA GLN A 1007 37.08 -28.49 18.25
C GLN A 1007 35.80 -27.64 18.35
N LEU A 1008 35.08 -27.78 19.47
CA LEU A 1008 33.89 -26.99 19.74
C LEU A 1008 34.22 -25.51 19.87
N ALA A 1009 35.28 -25.14 20.58
CA ALA A 1009 35.71 -23.75 20.69
C ALA A 1009 35.97 -23.12 19.31
N GLY A 1010 36.66 -23.84 18.41
CA GLY A 1010 36.95 -23.44 17.04
C GLY A 1010 35.70 -23.28 16.19
N THR A 1011 34.77 -24.25 16.26
CA THR A 1011 33.53 -24.23 15.50
C THR A 1011 32.62 -23.11 15.96
N PHE A 1012 32.43 -23.00 17.28
CA PHE A 1012 31.51 -22.05 17.90
C PHE A 1012 31.94 -20.61 17.63
N SER A 1013 33.24 -20.34 17.74
CA SER A 1013 33.81 -19.02 17.44
C SER A 1013 33.84 -18.72 15.94
N SER A 1014 34.17 -19.70 15.09
CA SER A 1014 34.16 -19.52 13.62
C SER A 1014 32.76 -19.22 13.11
N ALA A 1015 31.73 -19.94 13.59
CA ALA A 1015 30.34 -19.71 13.24
C ALA A 1015 29.88 -18.28 13.56
N ALA A 1016 30.25 -17.74 14.73
CA ALA A 1016 29.89 -16.38 15.14
C ALA A 1016 30.39 -15.33 14.12
N LEU A 1017 31.63 -15.51 13.66
CA LEU A 1017 32.30 -14.58 12.74
C LEU A 1017 31.81 -14.75 11.29
N THR A 1018 31.61 -15.98 10.83
CA THR A 1018 31.19 -16.26 9.44
C THR A 1018 29.72 -15.94 9.19
N LEU A 1019 28.85 -16.15 10.19
CA LEU A 1019 27.42 -15.78 10.11
C LEU A 1019 27.18 -14.27 10.23
N GLY A 1020 28.22 -13.47 10.52
CA GLY A 1020 28.11 -12.02 10.61
C GLY A 1020 27.23 -11.55 11.77
N VAL A 1021 27.38 -12.18 12.94
CA VAL A 1021 26.65 -11.76 14.15
C VAL A 1021 27.14 -10.36 14.56
N PRO A 1022 26.24 -9.38 14.80
CA PRO A 1022 26.64 -8.03 15.21
C PRO A 1022 27.12 -8.02 16.67
N LEU A 1023 28.37 -8.39 16.87
CA LEU A 1023 29.04 -8.35 18.17
C LEU A 1023 29.61 -6.94 18.44
N ARG A 1024 29.56 -6.51 19.71
CA ARG A 1024 30.33 -5.35 20.15
C ARG A 1024 31.83 -5.66 20.05
N VAL A 1025 32.65 -4.62 19.87
CA VAL A 1025 34.11 -4.74 19.65
C VAL A 1025 34.77 -5.65 20.68
N GLU A 1026 34.50 -5.45 21.98
CA GLU A 1026 35.05 -6.27 23.07
C GLU A 1026 34.72 -7.77 22.94
N ARG A 1027 33.45 -8.10 22.66
CA ARG A 1027 32.99 -9.48 22.51
C ARG A 1027 33.53 -10.13 21.25
N ARG A 1028 33.69 -9.33 20.19
CA ARG A 1028 34.30 -9.78 18.95
C ARG A 1028 35.76 -10.17 19.18
N ALA A 1029 36.53 -9.32 19.86
CA ALA A 1029 37.93 -9.60 20.21
C ALA A 1029 38.07 -10.89 21.04
N ARG A 1030 37.18 -11.11 22.02
CA ARG A 1030 37.15 -12.36 22.81
C ARG A 1030 36.88 -13.60 21.96
N ILE A 1031 35.90 -13.54 21.05
CA ILE A 1031 35.62 -14.64 20.11
C ILE A 1031 36.80 -14.90 19.17
N GLU A 1032 37.44 -13.85 18.66
CA GLU A 1032 38.63 -13.96 17.82
C GLU A 1032 39.79 -14.60 18.58
N ALA A 1033 39.99 -14.26 19.86
CA ALA A 1033 41.00 -14.88 20.72
C ALA A 1033 40.71 -16.38 20.97
N VAL A 1034 39.45 -16.75 21.26
CA VAL A 1034 39.03 -18.15 21.41
C VAL A 1034 39.28 -18.93 20.12
N ARG A 1035 38.90 -18.36 18.97
CA ARG A 1035 39.13 -18.98 17.65
C ARG A 1035 40.61 -19.20 17.40
N ALA A 1036 41.43 -18.19 17.68
CA ALA A 1036 42.86 -18.27 17.50
C ALA A 1036 43.49 -19.39 18.34
N LYS A 1037 43.15 -19.45 19.64
CA LYS A 1037 43.63 -20.49 20.56
C LYS A 1037 43.18 -21.89 20.13
N ALA A 1038 41.94 -22.02 19.69
CA ALA A 1038 41.41 -23.29 19.19
C ALA A 1038 42.12 -23.75 17.91
N LEU A 1039 42.24 -22.89 16.90
CA LEU A 1039 42.86 -23.23 15.62
C LEU A 1039 44.36 -23.51 15.74
N SER A 1040 45.08 -22.80 16.62
CA SER A 1040 46.50 -23.09 16.88
C SER A 1040 46.71 -24.45 17.53
N ALA A 1041 45.79 -24.88 18.39
CA ALA A 1041 45.90 -26.13 19.13
C ALA A 1041 45.34 -27.35 18.37
N ILE A 1042 44.35 -27.15 17.48
CA ILE A 1042 43.86 -28.19 16.56
C ILE A 1042 44.91 -28.56 15.51
N GLY A 1043 45.88 -27.67 15.26
CA GLY A 1043 46.93 -27.89 14.29
C GLY A 1043 46.38 -27.81 12.87
N GLY A 1044 46.42 -26.62 12.27
CA GLY A 1044 46.67 -26.60 10.84
C GLY A 1044 48.06 -27.19 10.67
N VAL A 1045 48.18 -28.40 10.14
CA VAL A 1045 49.46 -28.97 9.74
C VAL A 1045 50.07 -27.94 8.80
N ILE A 1046 51.04 -27.16 9.30
CA ILE A 1046 51.86 -26.33 8.45
C ILE A 1046 52.52 -27.35 7.51
N PRO A 1047 52.28 -27.27 6.20
CA PRO A 1047 52.59 -28.36 5.27
C PRO A 1047 54.10 -28.49 5.01
N VAL A 1048 54.91 -27.73 5.74
CA VAL A 1048 56.36 -27.65 5.63
C VAL A 1048 56.97 -27.79 7.02
N ASP A 1049 58.19 -28.32 7.08
CA ASP A 1049 58.94 -28.45 8.31
C ASP A 1049 59.18 -27.07 8.97
N ARG A 1050 59.40 -27.04 10.29
CA ARG A 1050 59.77 -25.80 11.01
C ARG A 1050 61.05 -25.16 10.48
N LEU A 1051 61.93 -25.97 9.89
CA LEU A 1051 63.19 -25.53 9.30
C LEU A 1051 63.07 -25.05 7.84
N ASP A 1052 61.90 -25.22 7.19
CA ASP A 1052 61.66 -24.75 5.82
C ASP A 1052 61.55 -23.21 5.80
N GLU A 1053 62.23 -22.55 4.86
CA GLU A 1053 62.21 -21.09 4.73
C GLU A 1053 60.79 -20.51 4.53
N ARG A 1054 59.86 -21.32 4.01
CA ARG A 1054 58.45 -20.94 3.82
C ARG A 1054 57.63 -21.06 5.10
N TYR A 1055 58.15 -21.69 6.16
CA TYR A 1055 57.43 -21.90 7.42
C TYR A 1055 56.81 -20.60 7.97
N PRO A 1056 57.51 -19.45 8.03
CA PRO A 1056 56.93 -18.20 8.53
C PRO A 1056 55.76 -17.69 7.68
N LEU A 1057 55.74 -18.00 6.38
CA LEU A 1057 54.65 -17.61 5.48
C LEU A 1057 53.37 -18.40 5.78
N TYR A 1058 53.51 -19.71 6.03
CA TYR A 1058 52.40 -20.55 6.48
C TYR A 1058 51.94 -20.18 7.89
N VAL A 1059 52.85 -19.75 8.79
CA VAL A 1059 52.49 -19.19 10.10
C VAL A 1059 51.69 -17.89 9.94
N ALA A 1060 52.10 -16.98 9.06
CA ALA A 1060 51.37 -15.75 8.78
C ALA A 1060 49.94 -16.03 8.26
N GLN A 1061 49.80 -16.99 7.36
CA GLN A 1061 48.47 -17.45 6.91
C GLN A 1061 47.64 -18.02 8.07
N MET A 1062 48.26 -18.81 8.95
CA MET A 1062 47.57 -19.37 10.12
C MET A 1062 47.13 -18.28 11.11
N ASP A 1063 47.96 -17.26 11.35
CA ASP A 1063 47.60 -16.11 12.17
C ASP A 1063 46.45 -15.30 11.53
N TYR A 1064 46.43 -15.16 10.20
CA TYR A 1064 45.32 -14.53 9.50
C TYR A 1064 44.02 -15.34 9.67
N LEU A 1065 44.10 -16.66 9.46
CA LEU A 1065 42.97 -17.56 9.64
C LEU A 1065 42.50 -17.58 11.10
N ALA A 1066 43.40 -17.38 12.07
CA ALA A 1066 43.11 -17.20 13.48
C ALA A 1066 42.49 -15.83 13.80
N GLY A 1067 42.50 -14.87 12.87
CA GLY A 1067 41.98 -13.51 13.07
C GLY A 1067 43.00 -12.53 13.65
N LYS A 1068 44.24 -12.95 13.89
CA LYS A 1068 45.34 -12.10 14.36
C LYS A 1068 45.96 -11.33 13.19
N LYS A 1069 45.19 -10.45 12.56
CA LYS A 1069 45.60 -9.77 11.30
C LYS A 1069 46.90 -8.99 11.44
N ASP A 1070 47.14 -8.33 12.58
CA ASP A 1070 48.38 -7.58 12.80
C ASP A 1070 49.59 -8.50 12.91
N HIS A 1071 49.43 -9.62 13.60
CA HIS A 1071 50.47 -10.66 13.75
C HIS A 1071 50.75 -11.36 12.42
N ALA A 1072 49.69 -11.67 11.67
CA ALA A 1072 49.76 -12.22 10.33
C ALA A 1072 50.49 -11.28 9.36
N TRP A 1073 50.18 -9.97 9.43
CA TRP A 1073 50.82 -8.97 8.60
C TRP A 1073 52.31 -8.86 8.93
N PHE A 1074 52.64 -8.77 10.22
CA PHE A 1074 54.02 -8.72 10.68
C PHE A 1074 54.83 -9.97 10.33
N GLY A 1075 54.21 -11.16 10.43
CA GLY A 1075 54.81 -12.42 9.99
C GLY A 1075 55.04 -12.45 8.49
N TYR A 1076 54.02 -12.08 7.71
CA TYR A 1076 54.08 -12.02 6.25
C TYR A 1076 55.14 -11.02 5.76
N SER A 1077 55.19 -9.82 6.32
CA SER A 1077 56.05 -8.74 5.82
C SER A 1077 57.55 -9.09 5.90
N LYS A 1078 57.94 -9.97 6.83
CA LYS A 1078 59.32 -10.49 6.93
C LYS A 1078 59.69 -11.46 5.80
N VAL A 1079 58.72 -12.12 5.19
CA VAL A 1079 58.91 -13.15 4.15
C VAL A 1079 58.10 -12.86 2.88
N ALA A 1080 57.76 -11.59 2.63
CA ALA A 1080 56.85 -11.18 1.56
C ALA A 1080 57.34 -11.61 0.16
N HIS A 1081 58.65 -11.68 -0.03
CA HIS A 1081 59.30 -12.10 -1.28
C HIS A 1081 59.03 -13.57 -1.66
N LEU A 1082 58.68 -14.44 -0.71
CA LEU A 1082 58.35 -15.84 -0.97
C LEU A 1082 56.92 -16.04 -1.50
N LEU A 1083 56.01 -15.09 -1.23
CA LEU A 1083 54.59 -15.25 -1.52
C LEU A 1083 54.26 -15.47 -3.01
N PRO A 1084 54.84 -14.71 -3.98
CA PRO A 1084 54.53 -14.91 -5.41
C PRO A 1084 54.76 -16.34 -5.91
N GLY A 1085 55.79 -17.04 -5.39
CA GLY A 1085 56.09 -18.43 -5.73
C GLY A 1085 55.16 -19.47 -5.09
N GLU A 1086 54.44 -19.08 -4.03
CA GLU A 1086 53.59 -19.97 -3.23
C GLU A 1086 52.09 -19.66 -3.39
N VAL A 1087 51.71 -18.72 -4.27
CA VAL A 1087 50.30 -18.30 -4.50
C VAL A 1087 49.35 -19.48 -4.77
N THR A 1088 49.81 -20.57 -5.40
CA THR A 1088 48.97 -21.75 -5.68
C THR A 1088 48.70 -22.64 -4.46
N LYS A 1089 49.49 -22.50 -3.40
CA LYS A 1089 49.42 -23.31 -2.18
C LYS A 1089 48.82 -22.54 -0.99
N MET A 1090 48.66 -21.23 -1.13
CA MET A 1090 48.12 -20.35 -0.09
C MET A 1090 46.59 -20.24 -0.18
N ASP A 1091 45.97 -19.91 0.95
CA ASP A 1091 44.54 -19.68 1.07
C ASP A 1091 44.14 -18.43 0.25
N PRO A 1092 43.17 -18.56 -0.67
CA PRO A 1092 42.76 -17.44 -1.53
C PRO A 1092 42.27 -16.19 -0.77
N LEU A 1093 41.66 -16.35 0.41
CA LEU A 1093 41.21 -15.20 1.21
C LEU A 1093 42.37 -14.54 1.94
N PHE A 1094 43.41 -15.29 2.29
CA PHE A 1094 44.66 -14.71 2.79
C PHE A 1094 45.33 -13.88 1.71
N LEU A 1095 45.43 -14.43 0.49
CA LEU A 1095 46.00 -13.72 -0.67
C LEU A 1095 45.27 -12.41 -0.99
N VAL A 1096 43.94 -12.45 -1.07
CA VAL A 1096 43.11 -11.25 -1.30
C VAL A 1096 43.28 -10.23 -0.16
N TRP A 1097 43.37 -10.70 1.10
CA TRP A 1097 43.58 -9.82 2.25
C TRP A 1097 44.96 -9.16 2.22
N VAL A 1098 46.04 -9.91 1.94
CA VAL A 1098 47.40 -9.38 1.82
C VAL A 1098 47.44 -8.31 0.74
N ALA A 1099 46.88 -8.58 -0.44
CA ALA A 1099 46.81 -7.59 -1.53
C ALA A 1099 46.07 -6.32 -1.12
N ALA A 1100 44.94 -6.46 -0.41
CA ALA A 1100 44.17 -5.32 0.08
C ALA A 1100 44.92 -4.51 1.15
N GLU A 1101 45.61 -5.20 2.08
CA GLU A 1101 46.35 -4.54 3.17
C GLU A 1101 47.61 -3.84 2.64
N SER A 1102 48.32 -4.43 1.65
CA SER A 1102 49.39 -3.75 0.91
C SER A 1102 48.89 -2.47 0.25
N ALA A 1103 47.76 -2.51 -0.45
CA ALA A 1103 47.17 -1.31 -1.06
C ALA A 1103 46.79 -0.25 0.00
N LYS A 1104 46.19 -0.67 1.12
CA LYS A 1104 45.83 0.22 2.23
C LYS A 1104 47.05 0.87 2.90
N LYS A 1105 48.19 0.18 2.96
CA LYS A 1105 49.48 0.70 3.43
C LYS A 1105 50.24 1.50 2.36
N LYS A 1106 49.63 1.71 1.19
CA LYS A 1106 50.20 2.42 0.03
C LYS A 1106 51.40 1.72 -0.61
N GLU A 1107 51.54 0.42 -0.40
CA GLU A 1107 52.52 -0.44 -1.07
C GLU A 1107 51.98 -0.88 -2.44
N TYR A 1108 51.63 0.09 -3.30
CA TYR A 1108 50.83 -0.16 -4.50
C TYR A 1108 51.47 -1.11 -5.49
N SER A 1109 52.79 -1.05 -5.69
CA SER A 1109 53.50 -1.98 -6.58
C SER A 1109 53.49 -3.43 -6.07
N VAL A 1110 53.51 -3.63 -4.75
CA VAL A 1110 53.39 -4.97 -4.15
C VAL A 1110 51.97 -5.50 -4.33
N ALA A 1111 50.98 -4.65 -4.06
CA ALA A 1111 49.56 -4.99 -4.23
C ALA A 1111 49.25 -5.36 -5.69
N GLU A 1112 49.68 -4.55 -6.64
CA GLU A 1112 49.49 -4.78 -8.08
C GLU A 1112 50.13 -6.09 -8.54
N ASN A 1113 51.43 -6.28 -8.27
CA ASN A 1113 52.14 -7.49 -8.64
C ASN A 1113 51.47 -8.75 -8.06
N LEU A 1114 51.08 -8.69 -6.78
CA LEU A 1114 50.40 -9.82 -6.13
C LEU A 1114 49.04 -10.10 -6.78
N VAL A 1115 48.23 -9.06 -7.05
CA VAL A 1115 46.93 -9.24 -7.73
C VAL A 1115 47.12 -9.85 -9.12
N GLU A 1116 48.11 -9.40 -9.90
CA GLU A 1116 48.40 -9.95 -11.21
C GLU A 1116 48.80 -11.42 -11.15
N VAL A 1117 49.68 -11.80 -10.21
CA VAL A 1117 50.06 -13.21 -10.00
C VAL A 1117 48.84 -14.04 -9.62
N ILE A 1118 47.98 -13.55 -8.73
CA ILE A 1118 46.75 -14.23 -8.34
C ILE A 1118 45.83 -14.40 -9.56
N LEU A 1119 45.57 -13.34 -10.33
CA LEU A 1119 44.69 -13.39 -11.49
C LEU A 1119 45.25 -14.29 -12.60
N LYS A 1120 46.58 -14.33 -12.79
CA LYS A 1120 47.25 -15.26 -13.71
C LYS A 1120 47.05 -16.71 -13.26
N ALA A 1121 47.23 -17.00 -11.97
CA ALA A 1121 46.97 -18.33 -11.40
C ALA A 1121 45.49 -18.73 -11.49
N VAL A 1122 44.56 -17.77 -11.30
CA VAL A 1122 43.12 -17.98 -11.50
C VAL A 1122 42.79 -18.30 -12.96
N LYS A 1123 43.39 -17.57 -13.91
CA LYS A 1123 43.23 -17.82 -15.36
C LYS A 1123 43.78 -19.20 -15.76
N ALA A 1124 44.91 -19.61 -15.19
CA ALA A 1124 45.50 -20.93 -15.35
C ALA A 1124 44.75 -22.05 -14.62
N LYS A 1125 43.69 -21.72 -13.85
CA LYS A 1125 42.91 -22.64 -13.01
C LYS A 1125 43.73 -23.33 -11.91
N SER A 1126 44.91 -22.80 -11.56
CA SER A 1126 45.76 -23.30 -10.48
C SER A 1126 45.41 -22.67 -9.13
N VAL A 1127 44.70 -21.54 -9.12
CA VAL A 1127 44.06 -20.96 -7.92
C VAL A 1127 42.57 -20.78 -8.19
N GLN A 1128 41.74 -21.13 -7.21
CA GLN A 1128 40.30 -20.92 -7.30
C GLN A 1128 39.81 -19.97 -6.21
N LEU A 1129 39.38 -18.77 -6.61
CA LEU A 1129 38.74 -17.81 -5.70
C LEU A 1129 37.39 -18.37 -5.19
N PRO A 1130 37.02 -18.09 -3.93
CA PRO A 1130 35.86 -18.71 -3.28
C PRO A 1130 34.52 -18.17 -3.80
N ASP A 1131 34.48 -16.93 -4.27
CA ASP A 1131 33.29 -16.24 -4.76
C ASP A 1131 33.65 -15.15 -5.79
N ALA A 1132 32.63 -14.65 -6.49
CA ALA A 1132 32.78 -13.53 -7.41
C ALA A 1132 33.17 -12.23 -6.70
N GLU A 1133 32.79 -12.07 -5.43
CA GLU A 1133 33.16 -10.93 -4.59
C GLU A 1133 34.67 -10.84 -4.41
N SER A 1134 35.35 -11.96 -4.18
CA SER A 1134 36.81 -12.02 -4.03
C SER A 1134 37.52 -11.57 -5.30
N ARG A 1135 36.96 -11.91 -6.48
CA ARG A 1135 37.46 -11.41 -7.76
C ARG A 1135 37.20 -9.92 -7.93
N ALA A 1136 35.99 -9.47 -7.62
CA ALA A 1136 35.63 -8.06 -7.65
C ALA A 1136 36.49 -7.23 -6.67
N ARG A 1137 36.88 -7.79 -5.52
CA ARG A 1137 37.84 -7.17 -4.59
C ARG A 1137 39.23 -7.02 -5.18
N LEU A 1138 39.73 -8.03 -5.90
CA LEU A 1138 40.99 -7.91 -6.63
C LEU A 1138 40.92 -6.84 -7.73
N ASP A 1139 39.82 -6.79 -8.47
CA ASP A 1139 39.58 -5.74 -9.48
C ASP A 1139 39.44 -4.35 -8.83
N LEU A 1140 38.82 -4.26 -7.65
CA LEU A 1140 38.70 -3.04 -6.85
C LEU A 1140 40.08 -2.57 -6.34
N ILE A 1141 40.92 -3.48 -5.85
CA ILE A 1141 42.28 -3.15 -5.41
C ILE A 1141 43.08 -2.55 -6.58
N LEU A 1142 42.99 -3.14 -7.78
CA LEU A 1142 43.63 -2.56 -8.96
C LEU A 1142 43.00 -1.22 -9.36
N ALA A 1143 41.69 -1.04 -9.22
CA ALA A 1143 41.03 0.25 -9.45
C ALA A 1143 41.53 1.33 -8.47
N ASP A 1144 41.72 0.98 -7.19
CA ASP A 1144 42.24 1.87 -6.15
C ASP A 1144 43.72 2.21 -6.39
N VAL A 1145 44.52 1.24 -6.85
CA VAL A 1145 45.91 1.46 -7.28
C VAL A 1145 45.98 2.41 -8.49
N ASP A 1146 45.17 2.15 -9.53
CA ASP A 1146 45.08 2.99 -10.72
C ASP A 1146 44.63 4.41 -10.35
N LEU A 1147 43.66 4.54 -9.44
CA LEU A 1147 43.18 5.83 -8.94
C LEU A 1147 44.26 6.58 -8.15
N ALA A 1148 45.00 5.88 -7.29
CA ALA A 1148 46.10 6.49 -6.51
C ALA A 1148 47.28 6.93 -7.39
N ARG A 1149 47.43 6.36 -8.59
CA ARG A 1149 48.40 6.77 -9.62
C ARG A 1149 47.82 7.74 -10.65
N GLU A 1150 46.62 8.28 -10.42
CA GLU A 1150 45.92 9.20 -11.31
C GLU A 1150 45.62 8.64 -12.71
N ALA A 1151 45.60 7.31 -12.87
CA ALA A 1151 45.23 6.60 -14.09
C ALA A 1151 43.69 6.48 -14.20
N TYR A 1152 42.99 7.63 -14.22
CA TYR A 1152 41.53 7.72 -14.08
C TYR A 1152 40.74 6.89 -15.09
N LYS A 1153 41.22 6.74 -16.33
CA LYS A 1153 40.56 5.93 -17.36
C LYS A 1153 40.56 4.45 -16.99
N SER A 1154 41.73 3.90 -16.63
CA SER A 1154 41.89 2.51 -16.21
C SER A 1154 41.11 2.22 -14.92
N ALA A 1155 41.16 3.14 -13.95
CA ALA A 1155 40.37 3.07 -12.73
C ALA A 1155 38.87 3.00 -13.04
N SER A 1156 38.35 3.88 -13.92
CA SER A 1156 36.95 3.90 -14.33
C SER A 1156 36.51 2.59 -15.01
N GLU A 1157 37.31 2.04 -15.93
CA GLU A 1157 37.02 0.77 -16.59
C GLU A 1157 36.98 -0.41 -15.60
N ARG A 1158 37.85 -0.40 -14.58
CA ARG A 1158 37.83 -1.40 -13.50
C ARG A 1158 36.65 -1.22 -12.57
N PHE A 1159 36.31 0.01 -12.16
CA PHE A 1159 35.10 0.29 -11.38
C PHE A 1159 33.82 -0.12 -12.13
N GLN A 1160 33.76 0.09 -13.45
CA GLN A 1160 32.65 -0.38 -14.27
C GLN A 1160 32.57 -1.91 -14.31
N ARG A 1161 33.70 -2.61 -14.43
CA ARG A 1161 33.74 -4.08 -14.34
C ARG A 1161 33.26 -4.60 -12.98
N VAL A 1162 33.63 -3.93 -11.88
CA VAL A 1162 33.13 -4.25 -10.53
C VAL A 1162 31.62 -3.99 -10.44
N ALA A 1163 31.11 -2.91 -11.02
CA ALA A 1163 29.68 -2.60 -11.04
C ALA A 1163 28.86 -3.56 -11.92
N GLN A 1164 29.46 -4.12 -12.98
CA GLN A 1164 28.86 -5.09 -13.89
C GLN A 1164 29.01 -6.54 -13.42
N ALA A 1165 29.87 -6.81 -12.44
CA ALA A 1165 30.02 -8.11 -11.81
C ALA A 1165 28.81 -8.39 -10.89
N GLU A 1166 27.63 -8.61 -11.50
CA GLU A 1166 26.39 -9.09 -10.85
C GLU A 1166 26.24 -10.61 -10.85
#